data_AF-W3XNZ9-F1
#
_entry.id   AF-W3XNZ9-F1
#
_cell.length_a   1.000
_cell.length_b   1.000
_cell.length_c   1.000
_cell.angle_alpha   90.00
_cell.angle_beta   90.00
_cell.angle_gamma   90.00
#
_symmetry.space_group_name_H-M   'P 1'
#
loop_
_entity.id
_entity.type
_entity.pdbx_description
1 polymer ?
#
loop_
_entity_poly.entity_id
_entity_poly.type
_entity_poly.pdbx_seq_one_letter_code
_entity_poly.pdbx_strand_id
1 'polypeptide(L)'
;MPPSARLLTSYAAPIDSASYARSVREDTAELASYVLADKKDKRNASFLRRRTSGSSYGDRENFSPYRGEQHTASGEGITEVSEPSSPDSAIEDIPDDGPSILSSMLKHSPPKIDYASEADDSSTNGNADNGKRKTNRRPESANGSMAEINVDGASEHTPLLGRTMSSYSRPPESPSMSDADDLSDVESQKPRMDQSYRRYGSIRERARDKVRVVSHFVNPKSWDRHAIWQNAVMAPIHCLPAVVVGLLLNILDALSYGMILFPLGNPVFANLGPAGISIFYVSTIISQLVFSAGSIFKGGIGSELIEVVPFFHSMAGTITSIVGEENPDAVIATTITSYALSSMLTGLIFWLMGKFRLGYIIGFIPRHILIGCIGGVGWFLIQTGFEVSARLEDFQYDLDTLHRLGQSDTLALWIIPLALAILLFGLQRKITSQYFLSVYILMIPFVFYFFVLTIDELEPENLREHGWIFEAPNEGEPWWHFWTLYKFNLVHWGAVFETTGAMFALTFFSLLHVPINVPALAQSTGEDNADLNKELKLHGYSNFLSGCAGSIQNYLVYANTLFFMRSGGNSRLAGVMLAALTAVVLVIGPKLIGFIPVMMVGTLIFVLGFELLCDALVAPRHKLKGLEYLTILAIVLTMGIYDFVAGIFLGIILAFASVIVHQSGVSAIRACYTGDQVDSMVRRNPSQHHYLQEVGRQTYIIKLVGNLFFGTIVGVQEKIRALIADNVFAEHPIKYLIIDLWQVTGIDYSAAEGFMTISRLLHKKGVILLISGKDAESKIGRDLRAVGLGNDGPEVMFMPDLNSALESCENEQLKTFYAHQEALRRVERPASAKNLEVPSPRKTVQSLEPGEFLSESPRRNYRQEVAKNVLVEHELKRASRWRNINEPLRLMLQIFHDLSDKNEDFWFRAKPYFAQKEYPAGTILYKRGEPASGFYLLERGELRADYETPQGKLSEPIVQGTTCGELPFFSQTNRTATVQAVRDCVVWVMDRESWEKLRQEQNDVYQELLSISLKLTTERMNAMTNYTLANAN
;
A
#
# COMPACT_ATOMS: atom_id res chain seq x y z
N MET A 1 -39.82 2.29 -16.21
CA MET A 1 -38.50 2.15 -16.86
C MET A 1 -38.28 3.33 -17.79
N PRO A 2 -37.34 4.25 -17.50
CA PRO A 2 -36.69 5.06 -18.53
C PRO A 2 -35.53 4.24 -19.18
N PRO A 3 -35.05 4.61 -20.38
CA PRO A 3 -34.00 3.87 -21.08
C PRO A 3 -32.63 4.04 -20.41
N SER A 4 -31.81 2.98 -20.44
CA SER A 4 -30.47 2.98 -19.90
C SER A 4 -29.51 3.80 -20.78
N ALA A 5 -29.04 4.93 -20.27
CA ALA A 5 -27.91 5.64 -20.86
C ALA A 5 -26.66 4.74 -20.81
N ARG A 6 -26.27 4.18 -21.96
CA ARG A 6 -24.98 3.51 -22.10
C ARG A 6 -23.89 4.57 -22.00
N LEU A 7 -23.19 4.60 -20.87
CA LEU A 7 -21.89 5.25 -20.75
C LEU A 7 -20.94 4.59 -21.77
N LEU A 8 -20.82 5.20 -22.94
CA LEU A 8 -19.74 4.91 -23.87
C LEU A 8 -18.46 5.46 -23.26
N THR A 9 -17.77 4.61 -22.50
CA THR A 9 -16.37 4.82 -22.15
C THR A 9 -15.58 4.84 -23.45
N SER A 10 -15.33 6.04 -23.96
CA SER A 10 -14.40 6.29 -25.06
C SER A 10 -13.01 5.90 -24.59
N TYR A 11 -12.63 4.65 -24.86
CA TYR A 11 -11.25 4.19 -24.70
C TYR A 11 -10.38 5.11 -25.58
N ALA A 12 -9.61 5.98 -24.92
CA ALA A 12 -8.59 6.79 -25.57
C ALA A 12 -7.65 5.86 -26.35
N ALA A 13 -7.19 6.32 -27.52
CA ALA A 13 -6.32 5.52 -28.35
C ALA A 13 -5.06 5.10 -27.58
N PRO A 14 -4.55 3.87 -27.79
CA PRO A 14 -3.40 3.39 -27.06
C PRO A 14 -2.16 4.23 -27.39
N ILE A 15 -1.49 4.73 -26.36
CA ILE A 15 -0.27 5.54 -26.49
C ILE A 15 0.91 4.59 -26.19
N ASP A 16 1.54 4.07 -27.24
CA ASP A 16 2.72 3.21 -27.09
C ASP A 16 3.95 4.06 -26.72
N SER A 17 4.22 4.20 -25.41
CA SER A 17 5.39 4.94 -24.92
C SER A 17 6.73 4.31 -25.35
N ALA A 18 6.77 3.03 -25.69
CA ALA A 18 7.96 2.38 -26.23
C ALA A 18 8.18 2.75 -27.71
N SER A 19 7.12 3.03 -28.49
CA SER A 19 7.24 3.64 -29.82
C SER A 19 7.82 5.06 -29.74
N TYR A 20 7.38 5.86 -28.76
CA TYR A 20 7.95 7.18 -28.50
C TYR A 20 9.44 7.08 -28.10
N ALA A 21 9.80 6.18 -27.18
CA ALA A 21 11.21 5.99 -26.80
C ALA A 21 12.10 5.49 -27.96
N ARG A 22 11.54 4.73 -28.92
CA ARG A 22 12.25 4.40 -30.18
C ARG A 22 12.42 5.64 -31.07
N SER A 23 11.36 6.42 -31.28
CA SER A 23 11.43 7.67 -32.05
C SER A 23 12.42 8.67 -31.45
N VAL A 24 12.51 8.76 -30.12
CA VAL A 24 13.50 9.58 -29.42
C VAL A 24 14.93 9.13 -29.76
N ARG A 25 15.22 7.81 -29.70
CA ARG A 25 16.54 7.25 -30.08
C ARG A 25 16.85 7.37 -31.57
N GLU A 26 15.83 7.31 -32.43
CA GLU A 26 15.98 7.58 -33.86
C GLU A 26 16.37 9.03 -34.13
N ASP A 27 15.73 9.99 -33.46
CA ASP A 27 16.15 11.40 -33.46
C ASP A 27 17.58 11.55 -32.88
N THR A 28 17.95 10.85 -31.80
CA THR A 28 19.33 10.85 -31.24
C THR A 28 20.36 10.44 -32.28
N ALA A 29 20.09 9.35 -33.03
CA ALA A 29 20.99 8.84 -34.05
C ALA A 29 21.01 9.71 -35.33
N GLU A 30 19.88 10.29 -35.74
CA GLU A 30 19.85 11.29 -36.82
C GLU A 30 20.72 12.51 -36.44
N LEU A 31 20.51 13.09 -35.24
CA LEU A 31 21.24 14.24 -34.72
C LEU A 31 22.76 13.99 -34.63
N ALA A 32 23.18 12.84 -34.12
CA ALA A 32 24.60 12.48 -34.06
C ALA A 32 25.22 12.38 -35.46
N SER A 33 24.52 11.76 -36.41
CA SER A 33 25.00 11.62 -37.79
C SER A 33 25.09 12.95 -38.55
N TYR A 34 24.40 13.99 -38.08
CA TYR A 34 24.47 15.34 -38.65
C TYR A 34 25.83 16.04 -38.37
N VAL A 35 26.51 15.69 -37.28
CA VAL A 35 27.84 16.24 -36.94
C VAL A 35 28.88 15.88 -38.00
N LEU A 36 28.82 14.65 -38.53
CA LEU A 36 29.81 14.07 -39.43
C LEU A 36 29.44 14.20 -40.92
N ALA A 37 28.27 14.73 -41.24
CA ALA A 37 27.80 14.87 -42.62
C ALA A 37 28.63 15.88 -43.42
N ASP A 38 29.36 15.39 -44.42
CA ASP A 38 30.18 16.21 -45.33
C ASP A 38 29.34 16.82 -46.48
N LYS A 39 29.87 17.84 -47.16
CA LYS A 39 29.23 18.64 -48.24
C LYS A 39 28.63 17.84 -49.40
N LYS A 40 28.95 16.56 -49.56
CA LYS A 40 28.40 15.67 -50.59
C LYS A 40 27.07 15.02 -50.17
N ASP A 41 26.83 14.84 -48.87
CA ASP A 41 25.60 14.27 -48.33
C ASP A 41 24.47 15.32 -48.39
N LYS A 42 23.64 15.25 -49.44
CA LYS A 42 22.40 16.04 -49.55
C LYS A 42 21.32 15.53 -48.58
N ARG A 43 21.56 15.61 -47.28
CA ARG A 43 20.53 15.34 -46.26
C ARG A 43 19.63 16.57 -46.11
N ASN A 44 18.32 16.36 -46.10
CA ASN A 44 17.35 17.45 -46.01
C ASN A 44 17.33 18.03 -44.59
N ALA A 45 17.55 19.34 -44.48
CA ALA A 45 17.39 20.12 -43.24
C ALA A 45 15.95 20.12 -42.67
N SER A 46 15.02 19.39 -43.28
CA SER A 46 13.65 19.21 -42.81
C SER A 46 13.56 18.47 -41.48
N PHE A 47 14.52 17.61 -41.12
CA PHE A 47 14.50 16.92 -39.82
C PHE A 47 14.71 17.90 -38.64
N LEU A 48 15.49 18.97 -38.81
CA LEU A 48 15.60 20.06 -37.84
C LEU A 48 14.31 20.89 -37.69
N ARG A 49 13.35 20.71 -38.60
CA ARG A 49 11.98 21.26 -38.54
C ARG A 49 10.93 20.20 -38.15
N ARG A 50 11.31 18.93 -38.02
CA ARG A 50 10.44 17.83 -37.58
C ARG A 50 10.27 17.94 -36.06
N ARG A 51 9.09 18.40 -35.62
CA ARG A 51 8.63 18.12 -34.24
C ARG A 51 8.63 16.60 -34.04
N THR A 52 9.06 16.13 -32.88
CA THR A 52 8.92 14.72 -32.49
C THR A 52 7.48 14.24 -32.76
N SER A 53 7.33 13.09 -33.39
CA SER A 53 6.11 12.75 -34.15
C SER A 53 4.96 12.23 -33.28
N GLY A 54 4.30 13.13 -32.55
CA GLY A 54 2.97 12.91 -31.95
C GLY A 54 1.80 13.43 -32.81
N SER A 55 2.08 14.17 -33.89
CA SER A 55 1.07 14.89 -34.68
C SER A 55 0.34 14.00 -35.70
N SER A 56 -0.40 12.99 -35.23
CA SER A 56 -1.31 12.17 -36.05
C SER A 56 -2.74 12.10 -35.50
N TYR A 57 -3.15 13.10 -34.71
CA TYR A 57 -4.55 13.33 -34.32
C TYR A 57 -5.07 14.68 -34.81
N GLY A 58 -5.55 14.67 -36.06
CA GLY A 58 -6.53 15.61 -36.61
C GLY A 58 -6.18 17.10 -36.63
N ASP A 59 -5.71 17.59 -37.79
CA ASP A 59 -6.09 18.94 -38.21
C ASP A 59 -7.63 19.02 -38.25
N ARG A 60 -8.21 19.79 -37.33
CA ARG A 60 -9.61 20.20 -37.35
C ARG A 60 -9.68 21.71 -37.41
N GLU A 61 -10.43 22.20 -38.38
CA GLU A 61 -10.58 23.62 -38.68
C GLU A 61 -11.12 24.39 -37.48
N ASN A 62 -10.58 25.60 -37.25
CA ASN A 62 -10.97 26.46 -36.14
C ASN A 62 -12.40 27.03 -36.34
N PHE A 63 -13.41 26.30 -35.87
CA PHE A 63 -14.77 26.83 -35.76
C PHE A 63 -14.85 27.89 -34.64
N SER A 64 -14.75 29.16 -35.05
CA SER A 64 -14.98 30.32 -34.17
C SER A 64 -16.48 30.49 -33.86
N PRO A 65 -16.90 30.54 -32.58
CA PRO A 65 -18.29 30.76 -32.22
C PRO A 65 -18.68 32.24 -32.28
N TYR A 66 -19.47 32.59 -33.29
CA TYR A 66 -20.44 33.70 -33.36
C TYR A 66 -20.15 35.03 -32.64
N ARG A 67 -20.03 36.11 -33.42
CA ARG A 67 -20.39 37.46 -32.94
C ARG A 67 -20.99 38.34 -34.03
N GLY A 68 -22.30 38.59 -33.93
CA GLY A 68 -23.00 39.77 -34.47
C GLY A 68 -23.10 39.90 -35.99
N GLU A 69 -24.31 39.76 -36.52
CA GLU A 69 -24.63 40.14 -37.90
C GLU A 69 -24.55 41.67 -38.09
N GLN A 70 -24.00 42.11 -39.22
CA GLN A 70 -24.36 43.40 -39.83
C GLN A 70 -24.16 43.32 -41.35
N HIS A 71 -25.26 43.22 -42.09
CA HIS A 71 -25.27 43.24 -43.56
C HIS A 71 -25.40 44.67 -44.10
N THR A 72 -24.46 45.08 -44.95
CA THR A 72 -24.68 45.92 -46.13
C THR A 72 -23.61 45.58 -47.17
N ALA A 73 -23.91 45.73 -48.46
CA ALA A 73 -23.09 45.21 -49.56
C ALA A 73 -22.86 46.24 -50.66
N SER A 74 -21.73 46.12 -51.37
CA SER A 74 -21.55 46.55 -52.76
C SER A 74 -20.19 46.07 -53.31
N GLY A 75 -20.11 45.89 -54.65
CA GLY A 75 -18.83 45.73 -55.37
C GLY A 75 -18.59 44.34 -55.99
N GLU A 76 -19.07 44.14 -57.21
CA GLU A 76 -18.57 43.05 -58.07
C GLU A 76 -17.18 43.40 -58.63
N GLY A 77 -16.35 42.39 -58.87
CA GLY A 77 -15.02 42.55 -59.46
C GLY A 77 -14.44 41.21 -59.89
N ILE A 78 -14.70 40.81 -61.13
CA ILE A 78 -14.13 39.58 -61.71
C ILE A 78 -12.63 39.81 -61.98
N THR A 79 -11.79 38.89 -61.51
CA THR A 79 -10.39 38.78 -61.90
C THR A 79 -10.09 37.38 -62.45
N GLU A 80 -9.09 37.31 -63.32
CA GLU A 80 -8.95 36.30 -64.36
C GLU A 80 -8.19 35.05 -63.86
N VAL A 81 -8.67 33.86 -64.23
CA VAL A 81 -8.01 32.57 -63.94
C VAL A 81 -7.53 31.97 -65.25
N SER A 82 -6.22 31.90 -65.45
CA SER A 82 -5.61 31.27 -66.62
C SER A 82 -5.45 29.75 -66.42
N GLU A 83 -5.81 28.96 -67.43
CA GLU A 83 -5.70 27.50 -67.40
C GLU A 83 -4.25 27.01 -67.55
N PRO A 84 -3.91 25.80 -67.05
CA PRO A 84 -2.60 25.18 -67.26
C PRO A 84 -2.43 24.70 -68.72
N SER A 85 -1.19 24.78 -69.23
CA SER A 85 -0.87 24.46 -70.62
C SER A 85 -1.13 23.00 -71.00
N SER A 86 -1.86 22.79 -72.10
CA SER A 86 -1.93 21.50 -72.79
C SER A 86 -0.70 21.31 -73.72
N PRO A 87 -0.25 20.07 -73.98
CA PRO A 87 0.86 19.78 -74.89
C PRO A 87 0.42 19.76 -76.37
N ASP A 88 1.31 20.19 -77.27
CA ASP A 88 1.11 20.15 -78.72
C ASP A 88 1.15 18.73 -79.31
N SER A 89 0.58 18.59 -80.51
CA SER A 89 0.27 17.30 -81.15
C SER A 89 1.39 16.73 -82.02
N ALA A 90 1.53 15.39 -82.00
CA ALA A 90 2.32 14.64 -82.98
C ALA A 90 1.83 13.18 -83.12
N ILE A 91 0.85 12.99 -84.02
CA ILE A 91 0.55 11.80 -84.87
C ILE A 91 0.51 10.39 -84.22
N GLU A 92 -0.57 9.66 -84.54
CA GLU A 92 -0.86 8.28 -84.12
C GLU A 92 0.06 7.22 -84.76
N ASP A 93 0.35 6.13 -84.03
CA ASP A 93 -0.04 4.78 -84.48
C ASP A 93 -0.09 3.77 -83.31
N ILE A 94 -0.73 2.61 -83.54
CA ILE A 94 -1.40 1.73 -82.56
C ILE A 94 -1.00 0.23 -82.85
N PRO A 95 -1.21 -0.82 -82.00
CA PRO A 95 -1.55 -0.98 -80.57
C PRO A 95 -0.51 -1.84 -79.76
N ASP A 96 -0.68 -2.02 -78.44
CA ASP A 96 -1.20 -3.29 -77.85
C ASP A 96 -1.30 -3.28 -76.31
N ASP A 97 -2.40 -3.89 -75.85
CA ASP A 97 -3.02 -3.79 -74.53
C ASP A 97 -2.14 -4.03 -73.28
N GLY A 98 -2.10 -3.00 -72.43
CA GLY A 98 -2.38 -3.20 -71.01
C GLY A 98 -3.90 -3.14 -70.72
N PRO A 99 -4.36 -2.95 -69.47
CA PRO A 99 -3.54 -2.55 -68.34
C PRO A 99 -3.94 -3.14 -66.96
N SER A 100 -3.16 -2.69 -65.97
CA SER A 100 -3.62 -2.30 -64.63
C SER A 100 -3.66 -3.33 -63.49
N ILE A 101 -2.72 -3.07 -62.59
CA ILE A 101 -2.55 -3.52 -61.21
C ILE A 101 -3.73 -3.10 -60.29
N LEU A 102 -4.78 -2.45 -60.80
CA LEU A 102 -6.08 -2.29 -60.10
C LEU A 102 -6.63 -3.63 -59.55
N SER A 103 -6.31 -4.75 -60.20
CA SER A 103 -6.71 -6.09 -59.77
C SER A 103 -6.13 -6.54 -58.41
N SER A 104 -5.08 -5.90 -57.88
CA SER A 104 -4.38 -6.35 -56.67
C SER A 104 -4.58 -5.51 -55.40
N MET A 105 -5.41 -4.45 -55.43
CA MET A 105 -5.64 -3.58 -54.25
C MET A 105 -7.11 -3.38 -53.85
N LEU A 106 -8.07 -4.00 -54.54
CA LEU A 106 -9.50 -3.70 -54.38
C LEU A 106 -10.35 -4.83 -53.78
N LYS A 107 -9.86 -5.52 -52.73
CA LYS A 107 -10.63 -6.56 -52.02
C LYS A 107 -10.69 -6.39 -50.49
N HIS A 108 -11.80 -5.76 -50.08
CA HIS A 108 -12.56 -5.92 -48.83
C HIS A 108 -12.18 -5.13 -47.56
N SER A 109 -12.85 -3.99 -47.42
CA SER A 109 -13.53 -3.59 -46.17
C SER A 109 -15.01 -4.08 -46.17
N PRO A 110 -15.69 -4.19 -45.01
CA PRO A 110 -17.10 -4.60 -44.87
C PRO A 110 -18.07 -3.38 -44.93
N PRO A 111 -19.41 -3.55 -45.13
CA PRO A 111 -20.36 -3.82 -44.00
C PRO A 111 -21.62 -4.68 -44.37
N LYS A 112 -22.69 -4.59 -43.55
CA LYS A 112 -23.93 -5.43 -43.53
C LYS A 112 -25.16 -4.78 -44.21
N ILE A 113 -26.18 -5.57 -44.60
CA ILE A 113 -27.55 -5.64 -44.00
C ILE A 113 -28.53 -6.58 -44.79
N ASP A 114 -29.31 -7.36 -44.03
CA ASP A 114 -30.58 -8.13 -44.22
C ASP A 114 -31.28 -8.20 -45.62
N TYR A 115 -31.83 -9.35 -46.06
CA TYR A 115 -33.17 -9.84 -45.64
C TYR A 115 -33.45 -11.36 -45.88
N ALA A 116 -34.27 -11.94 -44.98
CA ALA A 116 -35.13 -13.15 -45.04
C ALA A 116 -34.94 -14.29 -46.10
N SER A 117 -34.80 -15.56 -45.65
CA SER A 117 -35.91 -16.55 -45.51
C SER A 117 -35.46 -18.04 -45.41
N GLU A 118 -36.28 -18.84 -44.70
CA GLU A 118 -36.50 -20.30 -44.73
C GLU A 118 -35.42 -21.37 -44.38
N ALA A 119 -35.82 -22.19 -43.39
CA ALA A 119 -35.78 -23.67 -43.30
C ALA A 119 -34.50 -24.48 -42.90
N ASP A 120 -34.58 -24.97 -41.65
CA ASP A 120 -34.56 -26.39 -41.23
C ASP A 120 -33.30 -27.30 -41.15
N ASP A 121 -33.28 -28.00 -40.01
CA ASP A 121 -32.85 -29.37 -39.70
C ASP A 121 -31.43 -29.93 -39.95
N SER A 122 -30.71 -30.01 -38.82
CA SER A 122 -30.40 -31.28 -38.12
C SER A 122 -29.37 -32.30 -38.66
N SER A 123 -28.45 -32.64 -37.75
CA SER A 123 -28.07 -34.02 -37.37
C SER A 123 -27.09 -34.88 -38.21
N THR A 124 -26.07 -35.37 -37.48
CA THR A 124 -25.49 -36.73 -37.50
C THR A 124 -24.63 -37.27 -38.67
N ASN A 125 -23.59 -38.00 -38.23
CA ASN A 125 -22.84 -39.08 -38.92
C ASN A 125 -21.97 -38.69 -40.15
N GLY A 126 -20.89 -39.41 -40.46
CA GLY A 126 -20.20 -40.46 -39.69
C GLY A 126 -19.72 -41.64 -40.55
N ASN A 127 -18.43 -42.00 -40.44
CA ASN A 127 -17.75 -43.16 -41.07
C ASN A 127 -17.63 -43.17 -42.62
N ALA A 128 -16.65 -43.83 -43.25
CA ALA A 128 -15.32 -44.33 -42.80
C ALA A 128 -14.48 -44.83 -44.01
N ASP A 129 -13.23 -45.25 -43.73
CA ASP A 129 -12.43 -46.25 -44.47
C ASP A 129 -11.75 -45.77 -45.79
N ASN A 130 -10.59 -46.27 -46.26
CA ASN A 130 -9.74 -47.43 -45.90
C ASN A 130 -8.24 -47.16 -46.22
N GLY A 131 -7.29 -47.85 -45.58
CA GLY A 131 -5.85 -47.83 -45.95
C GLY A 131 -4.96 -48.76 -45.11
N LYS A 132 -4.21 -49.68 -45.74
CA LYS A 132 -3.53 -50.83 -45.07
C LYS A 132 -2.01 -50.89 -45.33
N ARG A 133 -1.18 -51.22 -44.30
CA ARG A 133 -0.19 -52.35 -44.34
C ARG A 133 0.65 -52.61 -43.06
N LYS A 134 0.41 -53.79 -42.47
CA LYS A 134 1.36 -54.87 -42.07
C LYS A 134 2.65 -54.64 -41.21
N THR A 135 2.74 -55.50 -40.15
CA THR A 135 3.90 -56.33 -39.67
C THR A 135 5.11 -55.70 -38.93
N ASN A 136 5.83 -56.37 -37.99
CA ASN A 136 5.54 -57.48 -37.04
C ASN A 136 6.72 -57.74 -36.04
N ARG A 137 6.44 -58.36 -34.88
CA ARG A 137 7.32 -59.17 -33.98
C ARG A 137 8.34 -58.56 -32.96
N ARG A 138 8.50 -59.36 -31.89
CA ARG A 138 9.40 -59.40 -30.70
C ARG A 138 10.73 -60.16 -31.02
N PRO A 139 11.78 -60.33 -30.14
CA PRO A 139 11.70 -60.81 -28.74
C PRO A 139 12.74 -60.23 -27.73
N GLU A 140 13.43 -61.08 -26.94
CA GLU A 140 13.73 -60.87 -25.50
C GLU A 140 15.17 -61.25 -25.06
N SER A 141 15.54 -60.83 -23.83
CA SER A 141 16.39 -61.55 -22.84
C SER A 141 17.93 -61.34 -22.75
N ALA A 142 18.46 -61.79 -21.60
CA ALA A 142 19.88 -62.00 -21.18
C ALA A 142 20.73 -60.76 -20.77
N ASN A 143 21.85 -60.91 -20.01
CA ASN A 143 22.08 -61.60 -18.71
C ASN A 143 23.52 -61.31 -18.18
N GLY A 144 23.69 -61.04 -16.87
CA GLY A 144 24.84 -61.52 -16.07
C GLY A 144 26.19 -60.76 -15.99
N SER A 145 26.75 -60.75 -14.76
CA SER A 145 28.18 -60.71 -14.34
C SER A 145 29.03 -59.42 -14.50
N MET A 146 30.14 -59.19 -13.74
CA MET A 146 30.54 -59.53 -12.34
C MET A 146 31.93 -58.89 -12.02
N ALA A 147 32.15 -58.37 -10.79
CA ALA A 147 33.46 -58.02 -10.17
C ALA A 147 34.30 -56.88 -10.85
N GLU A 148 35.35 -56.20 -10.33
CA GLU A 148 35.97 -55.92 -8.99
C GLU A 148 37.12 -54.88 -9.20
N ILE A 149 37.76 -54.13 -8.27
CA ILE A 149 37.64 -53.85 -6.81
C ILE A 149 38.40 -52.51 -6.45
N ASN A 150 38.31 -52.03 -5.20
CA ASN A 150 39.17 -51.08 -4.46
C ASN A 150 39.20 -49.54 -4.74
N VAL A 151 38.91 -48.78 -3.67
CA VAL A 151 39.71 -47.70 -3.00
C VAL A 151 40.23 -46.53 -3.87
N ASP A 152 40.05 -45.24 -3.54
CA ASP A 152 39.72 -44.56 -2.27
C ASP A 152 38.85 -43.29 -2.48
N GLY A 153 38.25 -42.73 -1.42
CA GLY A 153 37.59 -41.40 -1.48
C GLY A 153 36.41 -41.19 -0.51
N ALA A 154 36.38 -40.06 0.21
CA ALA A 154 35.46 -39.81 1.33
C ALA A 154 34.49 -38.63 1.11
N SER A 155 33.24 -38.77 1.58
CA SER A 155 32.43 -37.73 2.24
C SER A 155 31.14 -38.35 2.83
N GLU A 156 30.39 -37.57 3.62
CA GLU A 156 29.46 -38.09 4.63
C GLU A 156 27.97 -38.09 4.20
N HIS A 157 27.18 -39.03 4.76
CA HIS A 157 26.10 -38.69 5.72
C HIS A 157 25.42 -39.95 6.30
N THR A 158 25.43 -40.06 7.63
CA THR A 158 24.96 -41.23 8.40
C THR A 158 23.55 -41.01 8.99
N PRO A 159 22.67 -42.02 9.08
CA PRO A 159 21.30 -41.87 9.61
C PRO A 159 21.15 -42.21 11.11
N LEU A 160 19.89 -42.10 11.59
CA LEU A 160 19.27 -42.67 12.82
C LEU A 160 19.37 -41.92 14.17
N LEU A 161 18.18 -41.46 14.62
CA LEU A 161 17.61 -41.51 15.98
C LEU A 161 18.53 -41.37 17.22
N GLY A 162 18.43 -40.23 17.91
CA GLY A 162 18.89 -40.01 19.28
C GLY A 162 17.90 -39.14 20.09
N ARG A 163 17.84 -39.30 21.41
CA ARG A 163 16.81 -38.72 22.31
C ARG A 163 17.45 -37.88 23.42
N THR A 164 16.67 -36.92 23.96
CA THR A 164 16.77 -36.32 25.33
C THR A 164 17.74 -35.14 25.56
N MET A 165 17.19 -34.00 26.04
CA MET A 165 17.82 -32.93 26.87
C MET A 165 19.07 -32.20 26.31
N SER A 166 19.52 -31.04 26.83
CA SER A 166 18.81 -29.88 27.40
C SER A 166 19.75 -28.66 27.44
N SER A 167 19.19 -27.46 27.67
CA SER A 167 19.85 -26.31 28.37
C SER A 167 21.16 -25.69 27.85
N TYR A 168 21.04 -24.42 27.43
CA TYR A 168 21.96 -23.27 27.68
C TYR A 168 23.23 -23.01 26.83
N SER A 169 23.56 -21.70 26.81
CA SER A 169 24.83 -21.01 26.46
C SER A 169 24.95 -20.37 25.06
N ARG A 170 25.81 -19.34 24.98
CA ARG A 170 25.88 -18.30 23.93
C ARG A 170 27.26 -18.30 23.19
N PRO A 171 27.42 -17.55 22.07
CA PRO A 171 28.52 -17.71 21.10
C PRO A 171 29.75 -16.81 21.42
N PRO A 172 30.74 -16.66 20.52
CA PRO A 172 30.63 -15.68 19.43
C PRO A 172 31.32 -16.06 18.08
N GLU A 173 31.40 -15.05 17.19
CA GLU A 173 32.34 -14.88 16.06
C GLU A 173 32.06 -15.50 14.66
N SER A 174 32.67 -14.86 13.67
CA SER A 174 32.43 -14.85 12.22
C SER A 174 33.80 -14.56 11.52
N PRO A 175 33.95 -14.22 10.21
CA PRO A 175 32.99 -14.14 9.09
C PRO A 175 33.46 -14.80 7.77
N SER A 176 32.57 -14.91 6.77
CA SER A 176 32.90 -14.62 5.35
C SER A 176 31.63 -14.49 4.51
N MET A 177 31.70 -13.70 3.44
CA MET A 177 30.72 -13.62 2.36
C MET A 177 31.28 -14.34 1.13
N SER A 178 30.44 -14.89 0.25
CA SER A 178 30.26 -14.33 -1.10
C SER A 178 29.08 -14.97 -1.87
N ASP A 179 28.69 -14.29 -2.95
CA ASP A 179 28.04 -14.80 -4.16
C ASP A 179 26.66 -15.49 -4.05
N ALA A 180 25.63 -14.66 -4.13
CA ALA A 180 24.46 -14.98 -4.96
C ALA A 180 24.79 -14.66 -6.44
N ASP A 181 24.02 -15.21 -7.40
CA ASP A 181 23.09 -14.36 -8.17
C ASP A 181 22.16 -15.11 -9.13
N ASP A 182 21.13 -14.37 -9.55
CA ASP A 182 20.35 -14.44 -10.80
C ASP A 182 19.32 -15.57 -11.09
N LEU A 183 18.04 -15.12 -11.08
CA LEU A 183 17.07 -15.07 -12.22
C LEU A 183 16.70 -16.37 -13.00
N SER A 184 15.45 -16.56 -13.43
CA SER A 184 14.19 -15.83 -13.18
C SER A 184 12.95 -16.66 -13.58
N ASP A 185 11.81 -16.32 -12.95
CA ASP A 185 10.46 -16.88 -13.15
C ASP A 185 10.01 -17.09 -14.62
N VAL A 186 9.58 -18.32 -14.95
CA VAL A 186 8.59 -18.62 -16.00
C VAL A 186 7.71 -19.80 -15.55
N GLU A 187 6.39 -19.59 -15.60
CA GLU A 187 5.27 -20.55 -15.57
C GLU A 187 5.54 -22.02 -15.16
N SER A 188 5.17 -22.39 -13.93
CA SER A 188 4.85 -23.78 -13.60
C SER A 188 3.35 -23.96 -13.33
N GLN A 189 2.68 -24.68 -14.24
CA GLN A 189 1.23 -24.91 -14.19
C GLN A 189 0.84 -25.72 -12.94
N LYS A 190 0.17 -25.09 -11.97
CA LYS A 190 -0.49 -25.82 -10.89
C LYS A 190 -1.67 -26.62 -11.47
N PRO A 191 -1.70 -27.96 -11.35
CA PRO A 191 -2.75 -28.76 -11.98
C PRO A 191 -4.13 -28.41 -11.40
N ARG A 192 -5.09 -28.10 -12.27
CA ARG A 192 -6.52 -28.05 -11.92
C ARG A 192 -6.95 -29.45 -11.52
N MET A 193 -7.10 -29.68 -10.22
CA MET A 193 -7.53 -30.96 -9.65
C MET A 193 -8.70 -30.74 -8.69
N ASP A 194 -9.75 -31.55 -8.79
CA ASP A 194 -11.09 -31.24 -8.27
C ASP A 194 -11.16 -30.96 -6.76
N GLN A 195 -11.44 -29.71 -6.40
CA GLN A 195 -11.72 -29.32 -5.01
C GLN A 195 -13.07 -29.83 -4.48
N SER A 196 -13.97 -30.31 -5.36
CA SER A 196 -15.31 -30.76 -4.95
C SER A 196 -15.27 -32.05 -4.12
N TYR A 197 -14.50 -33.05 -4.57
CA TYR A 197 -14.56 -34.41 -3.98
C TYR A 197 -13.93 -34.54 -2.58
N ARG A 198 -12.91 -33.72 -2.23
CA ARG A 198 -12.23 -33.83 -0.92
C ARG A 198 -13.02 -33.26 0.27
N ARG A 199 -14.06 -32.44 0.04
CA ARG A 199 -14.92 -31.93 1.14
C ARG A 199 -15.88 -32.99 1.67
N TYR A 200 -16.48 -33.81 0.80
CA TYR A 200 -17.44 -34.84 1.25
C TYR A 200 -16.79 -35.97 2.05
N GLY A 201 -15.57 -36.40 1.71
CA GLY A 201 -14.82 -37.41 2.47
C GLY A 201 -14.53 -36.96 3.91
N SER A 202 -13.83 -35.82 4.05
CA SER A 202 -13.39 -35.31 5.36
C SER A 202 -14.53 -34.92 6.32
N ILE A 203 -15.71 -34.53 5.80
CA ILE A 203 -16.91 -34.33 6.60
C ILE A 203 -17.49 -35.69 7.07
N ARG A 204 -17.56 -36.69 6.18
CA ARG A 204 -18.09 -38.03 6.48
C ARG A 204 -17.21 -38.79 7.48
N GLU A 205 -15.90 -38.59 7.45
CA GLU A 205 -14.96 -39.17 8.41
C GLU A 205 -15.07 -38.50 9.79
N ARG A 206 -15.06 -37.16 9.85
CA ARG A 206 -15.29 -36.43 11.11
C ARG A 206 -16.66 -36.70 11.73
N ALA A 207 -17.68 -36.94 10.91
CA ALA A 207 -18.99 -37.41 11.36
C ALA A 207 -18.92 -38.84 11.92
N ARG A 208 -18.23 -39.77 11.23
CA ARG A 208 -18.00 -41.15 11.70
C ARG A 208 -17.28 -41.17 13.05
N ASP A 209 -16.22 -40.39 13.25
CA ASP A 209 -15.47 -40.41 14.51
C ASP A 209 -16.30 -39.83 15.67
N LYS A 210 -17.07 -38.76 15.45
CA LYS A 210 -18.03 -38.27 16.46
C LYS A 210 -19.10 -39.32 16.80
N VAL A 211 -19.65 -40.01 15.81
CA VAL A 211 -20.60 -41.11 16.02
C VAL A 211 -19.94 -42.29 16.74
N ARG A 212 -18.66 -42.57 16.48
CA ARG A 212 -17.87 -43.61 17.16
C ARG A 212 -17.74 -43.32 18.65
N VAL A 213 -17.37 -42.09 19.02
CA VAL A 213 -17.27 -41.64 20.42
C VAL A 213 -18.62 -41.77 21.12
N VAL A 214 -19.71 -41.28 20.51
CA VAL A 214 -21.07 -41.44 21.07
C VAL A 214 -21.46 -42.91 21.20
N SER A 215 -21.12 -43.76 20.24
CA SER A 215 -21.44 -45.20 20.29
C SER A 215 -20.72 -45.99 21.39
N HIS A 216 -19.57 -45.50 21.87
CA HIS A 216 -18.88 -46.05 23.03
C HIS A 216 -19.56 -45.67 24.35
N PHE A 217 -20.06 -44.43 24.48
CA PHE A 217 -20.83 -44.02 25.66
C PHE A 217 -22.17 -44.77 25.77
N VAL A 218 -22.78 -45.19 24.65
CA VAL A 218 -24.06 -45.92 24.61
C VAL A 218 -23.91 -47.44 24.81
N ASN A 219 -22.72 -48.02 24.63
CA ASN A 219 -22.48 -49.47 24.79
C ASN A 219 -21.75 -49.82 26.11
N PRO A 220 -22.46 -50.17 27.20
CA PRO A 220 -21.86 -50.43 28.52
C PRO A 220 -20.95 -51.68 28.57
N LYS A 221 -20.97 -52.54 27.54
CA LYS A 221 -20.02 -53.67 27.40
C LYS A 221 -18.69 -53.28 26.74
N SER A 222 -18.54 -52.04 26.25
CA SER A 222 -17.29 -51.52 25.67
C SER A 222 -16.48 -50.64 26.63
N TRP A 223 -16.90 -50.59 27.89
CA TRP A 223 -16.38 -49.70 28.92
C TRP A 223 -15.11 -50.26 29.58
N ASP A 224 -13.95 -49.92 29.03
CA ASP A 224 -12.67 -50.14 29.69
C ASP A 224 -12.60 -49.29 30.98
N ARG A 225 -12.59 -49.99 32.12
CA ARG A 225 -12.57 -49.38 33.46
C ARG A 225 -11.33 -48.51 33.67
N HIS A 226 -10.20 -48.82 33.05
CA HIS A 226 -8.97 -48.03 33.20
C HIS A 226 -9.06 -46.72 32.41
N ALA A 227 -9.56 -46.78 31.18
CA ALA A 227 -9.82 -45.59 30.36
C ALA A 227 -10.88 -44.68 31.00
N ILE A 228 -11.92 -45.24 31.63
CA ILE A 228 -12.92 -44.47 32.37
C ILE A 228 -12.31 -43.84 33.63
N TRP A 229 -11.55 -44.59 34.43
CA TRP A 229 -10.88 -44.03 35.62
C TRP A 229 -9.93 -42.88 35.26
N GLN A 230 -9.14 -43.02 34.20
CA GLN A 230 -8.23 -41.96 33.75
C GLN A 230 -8.96 -40.73 33.20
N ASN A 231 -9.97 -40.90 32.35
CA ASN A 231 -10.61 -39.76 31.67
C ASN A 231 -11.79 -39.13 32.43
N ALA A 232 -12.48 -39.89 33.28
CA ALA A 232 -13.67 -39.44 34.01
C ALA A 232 -13.44 -39.22 35.52
N VAL A 233 -12.29 -39.64 36.07
CA VAL A 233 -11.93 -39.38 37.49
C VAL A 233 -10.61 -38.63 37.60
N MET A 234 -9.49 -39.18 37.09
CA MET A 234 -8.17 -38.54 37.22
C MET A 234 -8.08 -37.21 36.47
N ALA A 235 -8.52 -37.15 35.20
CA ALA A 235 -8.44 -35.92 34.41
C ALA A 235 -9.27 -34.75 34.99
N PRO A 236 -10.50 -34.94 35.48
CA PRO A 236 -11.21 -33.93 36.26
C PRO A 236 -10.45 -33.49 37.53
N ILE A 237 -9.93 -34.43 38.32
CA ILE A 237 -9.20 -34.11 39.56
C ILE A 237 -7.96 -33.26 39.27
N HIS A 238 -7.21 -33.56 38.20
CA HIS A 238 -6.07 -32.73 37.79
C HIS A 238 -6.46 -31.33 37.31
N CYS A 239 -7.65 -31.15 36.73
CA CYS A 239 -8.15 -29.83 36.33
C CYS A 239 -8.73 -29.03 37.52
N LEU A 240 -9.18 -29.70 38.59
CA LEU A 240 -9.96 -29.11 39.67
C LEU A 240 -9.32 -27.85 40.30
N PRO A 241 -8.00 -27.77 40.59
CA PRO A 241 -7.39 -26.54 41.12
C PRO A 241 -7.53 -25.33 40.17
N ALA A 242 -7.34 -25.54 38.86
CA ALA A 242 -7.54 -24.49 37.86
C ALA A 242 -9.02 -24.10 37.76
N VAL A 243 -9.93 -25.07 37.82
CA VAL A 243 -11.38 -24.84 37.81
C VAL A 243 -11.83 -24.05 39.04
N VAL A 244 -11.25 -24.29 40.22
CA VAL A 244 -11.50 -23.49 41.43
C VAL A 244 -11.01 -22.05 41.26
N VAL A 245 -9.83 -21.82 40.67
CA VAL A 245 -9.33 -20.46 40.36
C VAL A 245 -10.25 -19.75 39.35
N GLY A 246 -10.65 -20.42 38.27
CA GLY A 246 -11.60 -19.87 37.29
C GLY A 246 -12.97 -19.56 37.91
N LEU A 247 -13.46 -20.43 38.78
CA LEU A 247 -14.74 -20.24 39.48
C LEU A 247 -14.67 -19.05 40.44
N LEU A 248 -13.55 -18.87 41.14
CA LEU A 248 -13.30 -17.74 42.02
C LEU A 248 -13.27 -16.41 41.26
N LEU A 249 -12.65 -16.37 40.07
CA LEU A 249 -12.73 -15.21 39.17
C LEU A 249 -14.17 -14.96 38.73
N ASN A 250 -14.88 -15.97 38.23
CA ASN A 250 -16.29 -15.84 37.84
C ASN A 250 -17.20 -15.34 38.99
N ILE A 251 -16.88 -15.67 40.24
CA ILE A 251 -17.59 -15.14 41.43
C ILE A 251 -17.24 -13.67 41.67
N LEU A 252 -15.95 -13.28 41.65
CA LEU A 252 -15.56 -11.87 41.82
C LEU A 252 -16.17 -10.98 40.72
N ASP A 253 -16.09 -11.42 39.46
CA ASP A 253 -16.64 -10.72 38.30
C ASP A 253 -18.18 -10.57 38.42
N ALA A 254 -18.90 -11.64 38.79
CA ALA A 254 -20.35 -11.60 38.99
C ALA A 254 -20.77 -10.66 40.12
N LEU A 255 -20.04 -10.66 41.25
CA LEU A 255 -20.36 -9.85 42.42
C LEU A 255 -19.99 -8.37 42.24
N SER A 256 -19.13 -8.04 41.29
CA SER A 256 -18.80 -6.66 40.93
C SER A 256 -19.66 -6.15 39.77
N TYR A 257 -19.61 -6.75 38.58
CA TYR A 257 -20.29 -6.23 37.39
C TYR A 257 -21.74 -6.71 37.31
N GLY A 258 -21.98 -7.98 37.66
CA GLY A 258 -23.32 -8.58 37.62
C GLY A 258 -24.32 -7.91 38.57
N MET A 259 -23.86 -7.40 39.72
CA MET A 259 -24.70 -6.57 40.61
C MET A 259 -25.11 -5.25 39.96
N ILE A 260 -24.16 -4.53 39.37
CA ILE A 260 -24.39 -3.19 38.77
C ILE A 260 -24.94 -3.26 37.33
N LEU A 261 -25.41 -4.42 36.86
CA LEU A 261 -25.99 -4.56 35.52
C LEU A 261 -27.23 -3.65 35.31
N PHE A 262 -27.93 -3.36 36.40
CA PHE A 262 -29.00 -2.39 36.47
C PHE A 262 -28.56 -1.19 37.32
N PRO A 263 -29.09 0.03 37.07
CA PRO A 263 -28.80 1.20 37.89
C PRO A 263 -29.50 1.07 39.25
N LEU A 264 -28.82 0.48 40.23
CA LEU A 264 -29.41 0.14 41.54
C LEU A 264 -29.80 1.35 42.38
N GLY A 265 -29.28 2.55 42.09
CA GLY A 265 -29.76 3.80 42.69
C GLY A 265 -31.23 4.11 42.36
N ASN A 266 -31.68 3.78 41.15
CA ASN A 266 -33.07 4.06 40.76
C ASN A 266 -34.05 3.06 41.41
N PRO A 267 -35.15 3.54 42.04
CA PRO A 267 -36.06 2.70 42.82
C PRO A 267 -36.80 1.63 42.00
N VAL A 268 -36.89 1.77 40.67
CA VAL A 268 -37.44 0.74 39.77
C VAL A 268 -36.53 -0.49 39.70
N PHE A 269 -35.22 -0.33 39.91
CA PHE A 269 -34.21 -1.36 39.68
C PHE A 269 -33.49 -1.86 40.94
N ALA A 270 -33.64 -1.20 42.09
CA ALA A 270 -32.93 -1.53 43.35
C ALA A 270 -32.93 -3.03 43.71
N ASN A 271 -34.06 -3.72 43.52
CA ASN A 271 -34.23 -5.14 43.83
C ASN A 271 -33.67 -6.11 42.78
N LEU A 272 -33.08 -5.63 41.68
CA LEU A 272 -32.69 -6.47 40.53
C LEU A 272 -31.22 -6.90 40.51
N GLY A 273 -30.39 -6.53 41.49
CA GLY A 273 -29.02 -7.05 41.64
C GLY A 273 -28.91 -8.60 41.56
N PRO A 274 -29.79 -9.37 42.26
CA PRO A 274 -29.85 -10.83 42.12
C PRO A 274 -30.21 -11.33 40.72
N ALA A 275 -31.07 -10.61 40.00
CA ALA A 275 -31.38 -10.90 38.61
C ALA A 275 -30.19 -10.60 37.70
N GLY A 276 -29.43 -9.52 37.97
CA GLY A 276 -28.21 -9.15 37.26
C GLY A 276 -27.10 -10.19 37.38
N ILE A 277 -26.82 -10.67 38.59
CA ILE A 277 -25.91 -11.82 38.83
C ILE A 277 -26.37 -13.06 38.05
N SER A 278 -27.68 -13.34 38.05
CA SER A 278 -28.23 -14.50 37.36
C SER A 278 -28.06 -14.40 35.84
N ILE A 279 -28.31 -13.21 35.27
CA ILE A 279 -28.08 -12.88 33.86
C ILE A 279 -26.60 -13.02 33.51
N PHE A 280 -25.70 -12.45 34.31
CA PHE A 280 -24.24 -12.56 34.15
C PHE A 280 -23.80 -14.03 34.07
N TYR A 281 -24.17 -14.86 35.05
CA TYR A 281 -23.77 -16.27 35.05
C TYR A 281 -24.31 -17.04 33.84
N VAL A 282 -25.50 -16.73 33.33
CA VAL A 282 -26.01 -17.34 32.08
C VAL A 282 -25.15 -16.95 30.87
N SER A 283 -24.72 -15.70 30.75
CA SER A 283 -23.79 -15.25 29.69
C SER A 283 -22.44 -15.97 29.78
N THR A 284 -21.89 -16.05 31.00
CA THR A 284 -20.62 -16.73 31.31
C THR A 284 -20.68 -18.23 31.05
N ILE A 285 -21.77 -18.92 31.41
CA ILE A 285 -21.96 -20.35 31.12
C ILE A 285 -22.05 -20.61 29.61
N ILE A 286 -22.86 -19.84 28.88
CA ILE A 286 -23.03 -19.98 27.43
C ILE A 286 -21.70 -19.75 26.71
N SER A 287 -21.02 -18.65 27.03
CA SER A 287 -19.75 -18.30 26.40
C SER A 287 -18.63 -19.26 26.75
N GLN A 288 -18.52 -19.70 28.00
CA GLN A 288 -17.55 -20.73 28.39
C GLN A 288 -17.74 -22.02 27.59
N LEU A 289 -18.99 -22.48 27.40
CA LEU A 289 -19.28 -23.67 26.59
C LEU A 289 -18.93 -23.45 25.10
N VAL A 290 -19.28 -22.29 24.54
CA VAL A 290 -19.02 -21.96 23.13
C VAL A 290 -17.50 -21.86 22.85
N PHE A 291 -16.74 -21.13 23.69
CA PHE A 291 -15.28 -21.03 23.53
C PHE A 291 -14.58 -22.36 23.78
N SER A 292 -14.94 -23.11 24.83
CA SER A 292 -14.36 -24.44 25.11
C SER A 292 -14.58 -25.41 23.94
N ALA A 293 -15.76 -25.38 23.31
CA ALA A 293 -16.07 -26.25 22.17
C ALA A 293 -15.41 -25.81 20.86
N GLY A 294 -15.37 -24.51 20.56
CA GLY A 294 -15.04 -23.98 19.23
C GLY A 294 -13.68 -23.32 19.08
N SER A 295 -13.09 -22.77 20.14
CA SER A 295 -11.89 -21.91 20.03
C SER A 295 -10.62 -22.72 19.75
N ILE A 296 -9.59 -22.03 19.25
CA ILE A 296 -8.21 -22.54 19.28
C ILE A 296 -7.69 -22.63 20.72
N PHE A 297 -8.06 -21.66 21.58
CA PHE A 297 -7.64 -21.58 22.98
C PHE A 297 -8.42 -22.60 23.84
N LYS A 298 -7.77 -23.73 24.15
CA LYS A 298 -8.40 -24.88 24.81
C LYS A 298 -8.87 -24.57 26.24
N GLY A 299 -8.18 -23.67 26.92
CA GLY A 299 -8.54 -23.11 28.23
C GLY A 299 -9.05 -21.67 28.17
N GLY A 300 -9.68 -21.25 27.07
CA GLY A 300 -10.29 -19.92 26.96
C GLY A 300 -11.40 -19.71 27.99
N ILE A 301 -11.35 -18.59 28.74
CA ILE A 301 -12.44 -18.16 29.62
C ILE A 301 -13.39 -17.20 28.89
N GLY A 302 -14.66 -17.59 28.86
CA GLY A 302 -15.76 -16.71 28.46
C GLY A 302 -16.35 -16.02 29.67
N SER A 303 -16.57 -14.70 29.58
CA SER A 303 -17.30 -13.92 30.59
C SER A 303 -17.95 -12.70 29.93
N GLU A 304 -18.73 -11.95 30.70
CA GLU A 304 -19.21 -10.62 30.33
C GLU A 304 -18.06 -9.58 30.32
N LEU A 305 -18.32 -8.39 29.78
CA LEU A 305 -17.37 -7.31 29.55
C LEU A 305 -17.83 -6.07 30.33
N ILE A 306 -17.25 -5.77 31.50
CA ILE A 306 -17.67 -4.65 32.37
C ILE A 306 -17.83 -3.31 31.62
N GLU A 307 -17.02 -3.08 30.58
CA GLU A 307 -17.09 -1.91 29.72
C GLU A 307 -18.43 -1.77 28.94
N VAL A 308 -19.33 -2.75 28.96
CA VAL A 308 -20.70 -2.61 28.42
C VAL A 308 -21.74 -2.09 29.43
N VAL A 309 -21.47 -2.18 30.73
CA VAL A 309 -22.37 -1.71 31.80
C VAL A 309 -22.82 -0.24 31.65
N PRO A 310 -21.98 0.74 31.26
CA PRO A 310 -22.44 2.11 31.08
C PRO A 310 -23.49 2.26 29.97
N PHE A 311 -23.41 1.43 28.92
CA PHE A 311 -24.40 1.41 27.84
C PHE A 311 -25.71 0.76 28.30
N PHE A 312 -25.66 -0.22 29.21
CA PHE A 312 -26.84 -0.77 29.86
C PHE A 312 -27.55 0.28 30.73
N HIS A 313 -26.81 1.04 31.55
CA HIS A 313 -27.35 2.16 32.33
C HIS A 313 -27.95 3.25 31.44
N SER A 314 -27.24 3.67 30.39
CA SER A 314 -27.72 4.66 29.40
C SER A 314 -29.02 4.19 28.71
N MET A 315 -29.13 2.89 28.37
CA MET A 315 -30.38 2.30 27.86
C MET A 315 -31.50 2.25 28.89
N ALA A 316 -31.20 1.89 30.15
CA ALA A 316 -32.20 1.86 31.23
C ALA A 316 -32.77 3.26 31.52
N GLY A 317 -31.93 4.29 31.66
CA GLY A 317 -32.38 5.68 31.84
C GLY A 317 -33.19 6.21 30.65
N THR A 318 -32.78 5.88 29.42
CA THR A 318 -33.56 6.19 28.20
C THR A 318 -34.95 5.54 28.24
N ILE A 319 -35.05 4.28 28.66
CA ILE A 319 -36.33 3.57 28.75
C ILE A 319 -37.20 4.13 29.88
N THR A 320 -36.63 4.40 31.06
CA THR A 320 -37.34 4.99 32.22
C THR A 320 -37.92 6.36 31.87
N SER A 321 -37.16 7.22 31.20
CA SER A 321 -37.63 8.57 30.79
C SER A 321 -38.72 8.55 29.70
N ILE A 322 -38.82 7.48 28.89
CA ILE A 322 -39.86 7.33 27.86
C ILE A 322 -41.12 6.63 28.40
N VAL A 323 -40.96 5.63 29.25
CA VAL A 323 -42.07 4.78 29.75
C VAL A 323 -42.68 5.31 31.06
N GLY A 324 -41.89 6.05 31.85
CA GLY A 324 -42.28 6.62 33.14
C GLY A 324 -42.18 5.63 34.30
N GLU A 325 -41.73 6.14 35.45
CA GLU A 325 -41.53 5.34 36.68
C GLU A 325 -42.85 4.82 37.28
N GLU A 326 -44.00 5.39 36.89
CA GLU A 326 -45.33 4.90 37.25
C GLU A 326 -45.62 3.46 36.73
N ASN A 327 -44.87 3.00 35.72
CA ASN A 327 -45.03 1.66 35.12
C ASN A 327 -43.75 0.82 35.26
N PRO A 328 -43.27 0.52 36.49
CA PRO A 328 -41.97 -0.13 36.72
C PRO A 328 -41.88 -1.49 36.02
N ASP A 329 -43.00 -2.23 35.99
CA ASP A 329 -43.11 -3.55 35.36
C ASP A 329 -42.90 -3.50 33.83
N ALA A 330 -43.25 -2.38 33.19
CA ALA A 330 -43.02 -2.14 31.76
C ALA A 330 -41.60 -1.60 31.49
N VAL A 331 -41.07 -0.74 32.37
CA VAL A 331 -39.68 -0.27 32.35
C VAL A 331 -38.72 -1.47 32.40
N ILE A 332 -38.87 -2.35 33.40
CA ILE A 332 -38.01 -3.53 33.59
C ILE A 332 -38.09 -4.49 32.39
N ALA A 333 -39.31 -4.84 31.95
CA ALA A 333 -39.52 -5.75 30.82
C ALA A 333 -38.95 -5.20 29.51
N THR A 334 -39.05 -3.88 29.28
CA THR A 334 -38.45 -3.21 28.13
C THR A 334 -36.92 -3.18 28.22
N THR A 335 -36.36 -2.86 29.40
CA THR A 335 -34.90 -2.78 29.63
C THR A 335 -34.19 -4.11 29.38
N ILE A 336 -34.65 -5.21 29.99
CA ILE A 336 -34.04 -6.53 29.76
C ILE A 336 -34.19 -6.99 28.30
N THR A 337 -35.29 -6.62 27.64
CA THR A 337 -35.52 -6.92 26.22
C THR A 337 -34.51 -6.15 25.36
N SER A 338 -34.27 -4.87 25.63
CA SER A 338 -33.20 -4.10 24.97
C SER A 338 -31.80 -4.70 25.23
N TYR A 339 -31.51 -5.14 26.46
CA TYR A 339 -30.23 -5.77 26.79
C TYR A 339 -30.01 -7.05 25.95
N ALA A 340 -30.97 -7.97 25.94
CA ALA A 340 -30.90 -9.20 25.16
C ALA A 340 -30.84 -8.96 23.63
N LEU A 341 -31.64 -8.00 23.12
CA LEU A 341 -31.60 -7.60 21.71
C LEU A 341 -30.24 -7.01 21.32
N SER A 342 -29.61 -6.23 22.20
CA SER A 342 -28.27 -5.70 21.95
C SER A 342 -27.24 -6.84 21.82
N SER A 343 -27.34 -7.90 22.64
CA SER A 343 -26.47 -9.08 22.56
C SER A 343 -26.70 -9.88 21.27
N MET A 344 -27.95 -10.03 20.84
CA MET A 344 -28.29 -10.60 19.53
C MET A 344 -27.71 -9.76 18.37
N LEU A 345 -27.77 -8.42 18.45
CA LEU A 345 -27.20 -7.50 17.45
C LEU A 345 -25.68 -7.63 17.39
N THR A 346 -24.99 -7.61 18.54
CA THR A 346 -23.54 -7.82 18.65
C THR A 346 -23.14 -9.16 18.03
N GLY A 347 -23.85 -10.23 18.38
CA GLY A 347 -23.60 -11.58 17.85
C GLY A 347 -23.78 -11.69 16.33
N LEU A 348 -24.85 -11.08 15.80
CA LEU A 348 -25.12 -11.03 14.37
C LEU A 348 -24.03 -10.27 13.60
N ILE A 349 -23.62 -9.10 14.08
CA ILE A 349 -22.59 -8.27 13.43
C ILE A 349 -21.23 -8.98 13.42
N PHE A 350 -20.82 -9.58 14.54
CA PHE A 350 -19.57 -10.35 14.63
C PHE A 350 -19.57 -11.55 13.66
N TRP A 351 -20.70 -12.28 13.58
CA TRP A 351 -20.85 -13.38 12.65
C TRP A 351 -20.79 -12.94 11.18
N LEU A 352 -21.44 -11.82 10.83
CA LEU A 352 -21.37 -11.22 9.49
C LEU A 352 -19.93 -10.82 9.14
N MET A 353 -19.20 -10.15 10.03
CA MET A 353 -17.80 -9.76 9.80
C MET A 353 -16.88 -10.97 9.61
N GLY A 354 -16.97 -11.99 10.46
CA GLY A 354 -16.18 -13.23 10.33
C GLY A 354 -16.60 -14.12 9.15
N LYS A 355 -17.81 -13.91 8.60
CA LYS A 355 -18.30 -14.53 7.35
C LYS A 355 -17.76 -13.81 6.10
N PHE A 356 -17.79 -12.48 6.09
CA PHE A 356 -17.27 -11.64 4.99
C PHE A 356 -15.74 -11.41 5.05
N ARG A 357 -15.07 -11.94 6.09
CA ARG A 357 -13.62 -11.80 6.35
C ARG A 357 -13.15 -10.37 6.64
N LEU A 358 -14.02 -9.55 7.22
CA LEU A 358 -13.75 -8.13 7.52
C LEU A 358 -12.93 -7.92 8.79
N GLY A 359 -12.49 -8.98 9.48
CA GLY A 359 -11.76 -8.88 10.75
C GLY A 359 -10.46 -8.09 10.68
N TYR A 360 -9.81 -8.05 9.50
CA TYR A 360 -8.60 -7.23 9.30
C TYR A 360 -8.87 -5.71 9.35
N ILE A 361 -10.08 -5.27 9.01
CA ILE A 361 -10.43 -3.84 8.94
C ILE A 361 -10.42 -3.20 10.33
N ILE A 362 -10.79 -3.97 11.35
CA ILE A 362 -10.82 -3.50 12.75
C ILE A 362 -9.41 -3.11 13.23
N GLY A 363 -8.36 -3.73 12.69
CA GLY A 363 -6.97 -3.41 13.00
C GLY A 363 -6.52 -2.00 12.59
N PHE A 364 -7.31 -1.28 11.78
CA PHE A 364 -7.05 0.13 11.45
C PHE A 364 -7.62 1.13 12.47
N ILE A 365 -8.43 0.69 13.44
CA ILE A 365 -9.02 1.60 14.44
C ILE A 365 -7.93 2.04 15.44
N PRO A 366 -7.62 3.35 15.57
CA PRO A 366 -6.51 3.80 16.41
C PRO A 366 -6.68 3.42 17.89
N ARG A 367 -5.63 2.79 18.45
CA ARG A 367 -5.61 2.30 19.85
C ARG A 367 -5.94 3.38 20.88
N HIS A 368 -5.64 4.65 20.60
CA HIS A 368 -5.94 5.77 21.50
C HIS A 368 -7.46 5.99 21.69
N ILE A 369 -8.33 5.61 20.73
CA ILE A 369 -9.80 5.66 20.94
C ILE A 369 -10.19 4.70 22.05
N LEU A 370 -9.75 3.43 21.96
CA LEU A 370 -10.04 2.40 22.96
C LEU A 370 -9.51 2.81 24.35
N ILE A 371 -8.29 3.34 24.41
CA ILE A 371 -7.69 3.84 25.66
C ILE A 371 -8.54 4.97 26.27
N GLY A 372 -9.03 5.91 25.45
CA GLY A 372 -9.97 6.94 25.89
C GLY A 372 -11.30 6.38 26.41
N CYS A 373 -11.85 5.37 25.72
CA CYS A 373 -13.09 4.71 26.14
C CYS A 373 -12.93 3.92 27.44
N ILE A 374 -11.82 3.19 27.60
CA ILE A 374 -11.46 2.49 28.85
C ILE A 374 -11.33 3.49 30.01
N GLY A 375 -10.77 4.68 29.77
CA GLY A 375 -10.73 5.74 30.78
C GLY A 375 -12.10 6.30 31.14
N GLY A 376 -13.01 6.41 30.17
CA GLY A 376 -14.40 6.79 30.41
C GLY A 376 -15.14 5.76 31.27
N VAL A 377 -14.97 4.47 30.97
CA VAL A 377 -15.47 3.37 31.83
C VAL A 377 -14.84 3.44 33.22
N GLY A 378 -13.52 3.62 33.33
CA GLY A 378 -12.83 3.73 34.61
C GLY A 378 -13.33 4.89 35.48
N TRP A 379 -13.69 6.02 34.86
CA TRP A 379 -14.35 7.14 35.54
C TRP A 379 -15.79 6.82 35.95
N PHE A 380 -16.60 6.25 35.05
CA PHE A 380 -17.96 5.79 35.37
C PHE A 380 -17.97 4.79 36.53
N LEU A 381 -17.03 3.86 36.60
CA LEU A 381 -16.93 2.92 37.73
C LEU A 381 -16.59 3.63 39.05
N ILE A 382 -15.82 4.72 39.03
CA ILE A 382 -15.62 5.54 40.25
C ILE A 382 -16.93 6.23 40.66
N GLN A 383 -17.70 6.75 39.69
CA GLN A 383 -19.03 7.34 39.89
C GLN A 383 -20.04 6.32 40.46
N THR A 384 -20.23 5.17 39.80
CA THR A 384 -21.07 4.05 40.29
C THR A 384 -20.55 3.49 41.63
N GLY A 385 -19.24 3.57 41.88
CA GLY A 385 -18.64 3.23 43.17
C GLY A 385 -19.15 4.10 44.31
N PHE A 386 -19.31 5.41 44.08
CA PHE A 386 -19.97 6.31 45.03
C PHE A 386 -21.47 6.06 45.11
N GLU A 387 -22.17 5.92 43.98
CA GLU A 387 -23.61 5.64 43.89
C GLU A 387 -24.00 4.41 44.73
N VAL A 388 -23.39 3.26 44.45
CA VAL A 388 -23.67 1.98 45.10
C VAL A 388 -23.21 1.96 46.55
N SER A 389 -22.05 2.56 46.87
CA SER A 389 -21.56 2.57 48.25
C SER A 389 -22.37 3.51 49.15
N ALA A 390 -22.78 4.68 48.67
CA ALA A 390 -23.52 5.68 49.45
C ALA A 390 -25.05 5.56 49.32
N ARG A 391 -25.56 4.60 48.54
CA ARG A 391 -26.98 4.44 48.16
C ARG A 391 -27.61 5.74 47.65
N LEU A 392 -26.96 6.38 46.68
CA LEU A 392 -27.52 7.55 45.98
C LEU A 392 -28.52 7.11 44.90
N GLU A 393 -29.56 7.91 44.66
CA GLU A 393 -30.58 7.64 43.63
C GLU A 393 -30.02 7.86 42.20
N ASP A 394 -29.15 8.85 42.07
CA ASP A 394 -28.35 9.19 40.89
C ASP A 394 -27.09 9.94 41.39
N PHE A 395 -26.01 9.95 40.61
CA PHE A 395 -24.80 10.72 40.89
C PHE A 395 -24.71 11.87 39.88
N GLN A 396 -25.06 13.08 40.32
CA GLN A 396 -25.02 14.29 39.52
C GLN A 396 -23.89 15.23 39.96
N TYR A 397 -23.41 16.07 39.04
CA TYR A 397 -22.36 17.06 39.32
C TYR A 397 -22.89 18.34 39.97
N ASP A 398 -23.69 18.17 41.02
CA ASP A 398 -24.38 19.25 41.73
C ASP A 398 -23.95 19.37 43.21
N LEU A 399 -24.52 20.36 43.90
CA LEU A 399 -24.26 20.60 45.32
C LEU A 399 -25.06 19.67 46.23
N ASP A 400 -26.16 19.11 45.75
CA ASP A 400 -27.07 18.28 46.55
C ASP A 400 -26.53 16.85 46.69
N THR A 401 -25.95 16.28 45.62
CA THR A 401 -25.16 15.03 45.65
C THR A 401 -23.95 15.18 46.58
N LEU A 402 -23.23 16.31 46.49
CA LEU A 402 -22.11 16.61 47.39
C LEU A 402 -22.55 16.75 48.85
N HIS A 403 -23.73 17.33 49.11
CA HIS A 403 -24.28 17.42 50.47
C HIS A 403 -24.71 16.03 51.00
N ARG A 404 -25.39 15.21 50.19
CA ARG A 404 -25.73 13.82 50.53
C ARG A 404 -24.50 12.97 50.85
N LEU A 405 -23.41 13.11 50.07
CA LEU A 405 -22.13 12.42 50.33
C LEU A 405 -21.41 12.90 51.61
N GLY A 406 -21.74 14.10 52.10
CA GLY A 406 -21.18 14.71 53.31
C GLY A 406 -22.00 14.49 54.59
N GLN A 407 -23.10 13.72 54.53
CA GLN A 407 -23.92 13.39 55.70
C GLN A 407 -23.25 12.28 56.53
N SER A 408 -23.45 12.29 57.85
CA SER A 408 -22.85 11.32 58.78
C SER A 408 -23.09 9.87 58.39
N ASP A 409 -24.28 9.61 57.86
CA ASP A 409 -24.85 8.28 57.70
C ASP A 409 -24.35 7.62 56.40
N THR A 410 -24.07 8.44 55.38
CA THR A 410 -23.49 8.02 54.09
C THR A 410 -21.97 8.02 54.10
N LEU A 411 -21.32 8.95 54.83
CA LEU A 411 -19.86 9.12 54.89
C LEU A 411 -19.13 7.80 55.19
N ALA A 412 -19.59 7.07 56.20
CA ALA A 412 -18.95 5.81 56.59
C ALA A 412 -19.12 4.71 55.52
N LEU A 413 -20.27 4.67 54.85
CA LEU A 413 -20.61 3.67 53.83
C LEU A 413 -19.72 3.75 52.59
N TRP A 414 -19.31 4.95 52.15
CA TRP A 414 -18.41 5.13 50.99
C TRP A 414 -16.93 5.29 51.35
N ILE A 415 -16.58 5.89 52.49
CA ILE A 415 -15.16 6.08 52.87
C ILE A 415 -14.47 4.74 53.14
N ILE A 416 -15.16 3.77 53.75
CA ILE A 416 -14.57 2.45 54.05
C ILE A 416 -14.20 1.67 52.77
N PRO A 417 -15.11 1.41 51.81
CA PRO A 417 -14.73 0.75 50.55
C PRO A 417 -13.72 1.53 49.73
N LEU A 418 -13.76 2.87 49.73
CA LEU A 418 -12.76 3.70 49.08
C LEU A 418 -11.36 3.54 49.71
N ALA A 419 -11.28 3.52 51.05
CA ALA A 419 -10.02 3.32 51.76
C ALA A 419 -9.45 1.91 51.56
N LEU A 420 -10.31 0.88 51.56
CA LEU A 420 -9.94 -0.49 51.21
C LEU A 420 -9.44 -0.57 49.75
N ALA A 421 -10.10 0.11 48.82
CA ALA A 421 -9.71 0.16 47.42
C ALA A 421 -8.34 0.83 47.21
N ILE A 422 -8.09 1.98 47.84
CA ILE A 422 -6.81 2.68 47.79
C ILE A 422 -5.69 1.83 48.42
N LEU A 423 -5.98 1.14 49.53
CA LEU A 423 -5.05 0.21 50.17
C LEU A 423 -4.72 -0.98 49.27
N LEU A 424 -5.71 -1.61 48.66
CA LEU A 424 -5.55 -2.73 47.72
C LEU A 424 -4.72 -2.29 46.50
N PHE A 425 -5.10 -1.20 45.84
CA PHE A 425 -4.40 -0.66 44.67
C PHE A 425 -2.94 -0.28 44.98
N GLY A 426 -2.67 0.31 46.14
CA GLY A 426 -1.33 0.63 46.60
C GLY A 426 -0.48 -0.61 46.96
N LEU A 427 -1.10 -1.67 47.49
CA LEU A 427 -0.44 -2.89 47.93
C LEU A 427 -0.22 -3.91 46.79
N GLN A 428 -1.12 -3.96 45.81
CA GLN A 428 -1.01 -4.72 44.55
C GLN A 428 0.23 -4.32 43.73
N ARG A 429 0.70 -3.07 43.85
CA ARG A 429 1.98 -2.62 43.27
C ARG A 429 3.23 -3.17 43.98
N LYS A 430 3.10 -3.78 45.16
CA LYS A 430 4.20 -4.34 45.96
C LYS A 430 4.12 -5.87 46.09
N ILE A 431 2.93 -6.44 46.18
CA ILE A 431 2.71 -7.89 46.34
C ILE A 431 2.51 -8.53 44.97
N THR A 432 3.47 -9.38 44.57
CA THR A 432 3.47 -10.09 43.28
C THR A 432 2.70 -11.43 43.29
N SER A 433 2.04 -11.77 44.39
CA SER A 433 1.27 -13.02 44.52
C SER A 433 -0.03 -12.95 43.73
N GLN A 434 -0.22 -13.88 42.80
CA GLN A 434 -1.40 -13.93 41.91
C GLN A 434 -2.73 -14.17 42.65
N TYR A 435 -2.68 -14.70 43.87
CA TYR A 435 -3.87 -14.92 44.70
C TYR A 435 -4.21 -13.73 45.61
N PHE A 436 -3.37 -12.68 45.64
CA PHE A 436 -3.52 -11.58 46.60
C PHE A 436 -4.87 -10.86 46.47
N LEU A 437 -5.29 -10.52 45.25
CA LEU A 437 -6.57 -9.86 44.98
C LEU A 437 -7.75 -10.69 45.51
N SER A 438 -7.87 -11.95 45.08
CA SER A 438 -9.00 -12.81 45.47
C SER A 438 -9.03 -13.11 46.97
N VAL A 439 -7.87 -13.29 47.61
CA VAL A 439 -7.79 -13.47 49.07
C VAL A 439 -8.16 -12.18 49.81
N TYR A 440 -7.67 -11.02 49.37
CA TYR A 440 -7.99 -9.73 49.98
C TYR A 440 -9.51 -9.48 49.96
N ILE A 441 -10.15 -9.67 48.81
CA ILE A 441 -11.60 -9.46 48.65
C ILE A 441 -12.41 -10.47 49.49
N LEU A 442 -12.03 -11.75 49.52
CA LEU A 442 -12.68 -12.75 50.38
C LEU A 442 -12.48 -12.50 51.89
N MET A 443 -11.43 -11.79 52.30
CA MET A 443 -11.23 -11.41 53.70
C MET A 443 -12.15 -10.26 54.15
N ILE A 444 -12.68 -9.44 53.24
CA ILE A 444 -13.61 -8.35 53.58
C ILE A 444 -14.87 -8.88 54.30
N PRO A 445 -15.68 -9.81 53.74
CA PRO A 445 -16.85 -10.34 54.43
C PRO A 445 -16.48 -11.14 55.68
N PHE A 446 -15.32 -11.82 55.71
CA PHE A 446 -14.87 -12.54 56.91
C PHE A 446 -14.60 -11.58 58.08
N VAL A 447 -13.90 -10.47 57.83
CA VAL A 447 -13.62 -9.44 58.85
C VAL A 447 -14.90 -8.69 59.23
N PHE A 448 -15.77 -8.39 58.28
CA PHE A 448 -17.07 -7.78 58.54
C PHE A 448 -17.90 -8.65 59.50
N TYR A 449 -18.15 -9.92 59.15
CA TYR A 449 -18.94 -10.80 60.01
C TYR A 449 -18.25 -11.15 61.33
N PHE A 450 -16.92 -11.11 61.41
CA PHE A 450 -16.23 -11.21 62.70
C PHE A 450 -16.65 -10.09 63.66
N PHE A 451 -16.75 -8.83 63.19
CA PHE A 451 -17.23 -7.72 64.02
C PHE A 451 -18.74 -7.80 64.31
N VAL A 452 -19.57 -8.13 63.32
CA VAL A 452 -21.02 -8.33 63.49
C VAL A 452 -21.33 -9.42 64.54
N LEU A 453 -20.51 -10.47 64.61
CA LEU A 453 -20.67 -11.57 65.57
C LEU A 453 -19.93 -11.37 66.91
N THR A 454 -19.29 -10.22 67.13
CA THR A 454 -18.56 -9.92 68.39
C THR A 454 -18.95 -8.60 69.06
N ILE A 455 -19.84 -7.81 68.45
CA ILE A 455 -20.37 -6.56 68.99
C ILE A 455 -21.90 -6.69 69.03
N ASP A 456 -22.47 -6.86 70.22
CA ASP A 456 -23.92 -7.14 70.41
C ASP A 456 -24.83 -6.01 69.89
N GLU A 457 -24.30 -4.81 69.65
CA GLU A 457 -25.03 -3.66 69.06
C GLU A 457 -25.19 -3.76 67.52
N LEU A 458 -24.54 -4.72 66.85
CA LEU A 458 -24.49 -4.84 65.39
C LEU A 458 -25.42 -5.95 64.85
N GLU A 459 -26.73 -5.82 65.09
CA GLU A 459 -27.71 -6.78 64.55
C GLU A 459 -27.74 -6.79 63.00
N PRO A 460 -27.78 -7.96 62.34
CA PRO A 460 -27.79 -8.06 60.87
C PRO A 460 -28.98 -7.37 60.18
N GLU A 461 -30.15 -7.35 60.80
CA GLU A 461 -31.33 -6.62 60.35
C GLU A 461 -31.08 -5.12 60.35
N ASN A 462 -30.64 -4.56 61.49
CA ASN A 462 -30.28 -3.16 61.63
C ASN A 462 -29.20 -2.73 60.62
N LEU A 463 -28.21 -3.59 60.35
CA LEU A 463 -27.18 -3.34 59.34
C LEU A 463 -27.69 -3.39 57.90
N ARG A 464 -28.77 -4.12 57.61
CA ARG A 464 -29.44 -4.10 56.29
C ARG A 464 -30.24 -2.82 56.11
N GLU A 465 -30.98 -2.38 57.13
CA GLU A 465 -31.72 -1.10 57.13
C GLU A 465 -30.79 0.11 57.00
N HIS A 466 -29.68 0.14 57.73
CA HIS A 466 -28.63 1.16 57.60
C HIS A 466 -27.71 0.95 56.38
N GLY A 467 -28.08 0.05 55.46
CA GLY A 467 -27.51 -0.05 54.13
C GLY A 467 -26.21 -0.83 53.96
N TRP A 468 -25.57 -1.29 55.04
CA TRP A 468 -24.26 -1.98 55.04
C TRP A 468 -24.27 -3.35 54.35
N ILE A 469 -25.42 -4.03 54.33
CA ILE A 469 -25.63 -5.35 53.71
C ILE A 469 -26.67 -5.20 52.61
N PHE A 470 -26.52 -5.91 51.49
CA PHE A 470 -27.57 -5.96 50.48
C PHE A 470 -28.86 -6.57 51.04
N GLU A 471 -29.99 -6.15 50.47
CA GLU A 471 -31.28 -6.77 50.76
C GLU A 471 -31.32 -8.20 50.22
N ALA A 472 -31.93 -9.09 51.00
CA ALA A 472 -32.07 -10.48 50.59
C ALA A 472 -33.17 -10.59 49.53
N PRO A 473 -33.04 -11.46 48.50
CA PRO A 473 -34.14 -11.76 47.59
C PRO A 473 -35.36 -12.25 48.36
N ASN A 474 -36.57 -11.98 47.85
CA ASN A 474 -37.80 -12.38 48.53
C ASN A 474 -37.84 -13.90 48.78
N GLU A 475 -38.41 -14.33 49.90
CA GLU A 475 -38.35 -15.72 50.34
C GLU A 475 -38.87 -16.71 49.28
N GLY A 476 -37.95 -17.47 48.69
CA GLY A 476 -38.25 -18.47 47.66
C GLY A 476 -38.00 -18.04 46.22
N GLU A 477 -37.50 -16.84 45.95
CA GLU A 477 -37.09 -16.43 44.60
C GLU A 477 -36.04 -17.39 44.01
N PRO A 478 -36.30 -18.01 42.85
CA PRO A 478 -35.39 -18.97 42.24
C PRO A 478 -34.37 -18.29 41.32
N TRP A 479 -33.25 -18.96 41.03
CA TRP A 479 -32.22 -18.45 40.09
C TRP A 479 -32.76 -18.14 38.68
N TRP A 480 -33.88 -18.75 38.28
CA TRP A 480 -34.57 -18.48 37.02
C TRP A 480 -35.56 -17.30 37.05
N HIS A 481 -35.63 -16.55 38.16
CA HIS A 481 -36.55 -15.42 38.33
C HIS A 481 -36.45 -14.40 37.19
N PHE A 482 -35.24 -14.10 36.70
CA PHE A 482 -35.03 -13.10 35.65
C PHE A 482 -35.78 -13.42 34.33
N TRP A 483 -36.06 -14.70 34.01
CA TRP A 483 -36.90 -15.04 32.86
C TRP A 483 -38.38 -14.66 33.05
N THR A 484 -38.87 -14.55 34.28
CA THR A 484 -40.25 -14.11 34.58
C THR A 484 -40.46 -12.61 34.36
N LEU A 485 -39.38 -11.85 34.28
CA LEU A 485 -39.40 -10.42 33.97
C LEU A 485 -39.67 -10.13 32.49
N TYR A 486 -39.52 -11.12 31.58
CA TYR A 486 -39.74 -10.99 30.13
C TYR A 486 -41.24 -10.93 29.77
N LYS A 487 -41.92 -9.90 30.28
CA LYS A 487 -43.33 -9.60 30.06
C LYS A 487 -43.51 -8.94 28.69
N PHE A 488 -43.33 -9.69 27.60
CA PHE A 488 -43.35 -9.18 26.21
C PHE A 488 -44.59 -8.33 25.84
N ASN A 489 -45.73 -8.54 26.51
CA ASN A 489 -46.95 -7.74 26.33
C ASN A 489 -46.85 -6.30 26.88
N LEU A 490 -45.86 -6.03 27.74
CA LEU A 490 -45.58 -4.71 28.36
C LEU A 490 -44.36 -4.01 27.71
N VAL A 491 -43.69 -4.64 26.74
CA VAL A 491 -42.48 -4.08 26.12
C VAL A 491 -42.83 -2.88 25.24
N HIS A 492 -42.32 -1.71 25.60
CA HIS A 492 -42.53 -0.50 24.83
C HIS A 492 -41.56 -0.40 23.66
N TRP A 493 -41.91 -1.02 22.53
CA TRP A 493 -41.08 -1.10 21.31
C TRP A 493 -40.58 0.25 20.78
N GLY A 494 -41.28 1.36 21.06
CA GLY A 494 -40.77 2.71 20.76
C GLY A 494 -39.53 3.08 21.58
N ALA A 495 -39.51 2.77 22.88
CA ALA A 495 -38.33 2.99 23.73
C ALA A 495 -37.17 2.05 23.35
N VAL A 496 -37.47 0.80 22.97
CA VAL A 496 -36.47 -0.12 22.38
C VAL A 496 -35.83 0.50 21.14
N PHE A 497 -36.62 1.14 20.27
CA PHE A 497 -36.10 1.80 19.07
C PHE A 497 -35.16 2.97 19.41
N GLU A 498 -35.50 3.85 20.35
CA GLU A 498 -34.60 4.93 20.77
C GLU A 498 -33.28 4.39 21.35
N THR A 499 -33.31 3.28 22.10
CA THR A 499 -32.08 2.64 22.60
C THR A 499 -31.15 2.06 21.52
N THR A 500 -31.57 2.00 20.25
CA THR A 500 -30.77 1.46 19.13
C THR A 500 -29.42 2.15 18.98
N GLY A 501 -29.31 3.45 19.26
CA GLY A 501 -28.05 4.19 19.23
C GLY A 501 -27.01 3.62 20.21
N ALA A 502 -27.43 3.38 21.45
CA ALA A 502 -26.59 2.76 22.47
C ALA A 502 -26.25 1.30 22.12
N MET A 503 -27.18 0.52 21.55
CA MET A 503 -26.88 -0.86 21.10
C MET A 503 -25.80 -0.92 20.02
N PHE A 504 -25.79 0.05 19.08
CA PHE A 504 -24.72 0.15 18.08
C PHE A 504 -23.40 0.64 18.67
N ALA A 505 -23.41 1.58 19.61
CA ALA A 505 -22.20 2.04 20.30
C ALA A 505 -21.55 0.91 21.13
N LEU A 506 -22.35 0.19 21.91
CA LEU A 506 -21.97 -1.02 22.66
C LEU A 506 -21.39 -2.09 21.71
N THR A 507 -22.06 -2.36 20.57
CA THR A 507 -21.58 -3.33 19.58
C THR A 507 -20.27 -2.90 18.91
N PHE A 508 -20.12 -1.62 18.57
CA PHE A 508 -18.88 -1.06 18.03
C PHE A 508 -17.72 -1.16 19.04
N PHE A 509 -17.99 -0.87 20.32
CA PHE A 509 -17.01 -1.00 21.38
C PHE A 509 -16.57 -2.47 21.57
N SER A 510 -17.54 -3.38 21.71
CA SER A 510 -17.29 -4.83 21.85
C SER A 510 -16.47 -5.40 20.68
N LEU A 511 -16.70 -4.90 19.47
CA LEU A 511 -15.99 -5.26 18.24
C LEU A 511 -14.48 -4.96 18.31
N LEU A 512 -14.04 -4.01 19.14
CA LEU A 512 -12.61 -3.69 19.33
C LEU A 512 -11.87 -4.78 20.13
N HIS A 513 -12.56 -5.50 21.02
CA HIS A 513 -11.91 -6.41 21.97
C HIS A 513 -11.39 -7.68 21.29
N VAL A 514 -12.12 -8.24 20.31
CA VAL A 514 -11.73 -9.50 19.68
C VAL A 514 -10.38 -9.39 18.93
N PRO A 515 -10.14 -8.40 18.06
CA PRO A 515 -8.88 -8.28 17.30
C PRO A 515 -7.68 -7.81 18.12
N ILE A 516 -7.89 -7.40 19.37
CA ILE A 516 -6.82 -7.06 20.30
C ILE A 516 -6.48 -8.27 21.18
N ASN A 517 -7.50 -8.88 21.80
CA ASN A 517 -7.32 -9.96 22.75
C ASN A 517 -6.99 -11.30 22.08
N VAL A 518 -7.56 -11.63 20.91
CA VAL A 518 -7.26 -12.90 20.21
C VAL A 518 -5.80 -12.96 19.74
N PRO A 519 -5.22 -11.95 19.05
CA PRO A 519 -3.81 -12.00 18.67
C PRO A 519 -2.85 -11.88 19.86
N ALA A 520 -3.17 -11.08 20.89
CA ALA A 520 -2.38 -11.01 22.11
C ALA A 520 -2.36 -12.35 22.86
N LEU A 521 -3.50 -13.06 22.90
CA LEU A 521 -3.59 -14.39 23.48
C LEU A 521 -2.84 -15.44 22.65
N ALA A 522 -2.92 -15.39 21.32
CA ALA A 522 -2.13 -16.24 20.43
C ALA A 522 -0.63 -16.07 20.69
N GLN A 523 -0.14 -14.83 20.78
CA GLN A 523 1.25 -14.53 21.10
C GLN A 523 1.65 -14.98 22.51
N SER A 524 0.78 -14.82 23.52
CA SER A 524 1.08 -15.24 24.90
C SER A 524 1.00 -16.75 25.15
N THR A 525 0.39 -17.50 24.22
CA THR A 525 0.24 -18.98 24.28
C THR A 525 1.12 -19.74 23.31
N GLY A 526 1.66 -19.10 22.27
CA GLY A 526 2.42 -19.76 21.20
C GLY A 526 1.53 -20.48 20.17
N GLU A 527 0.28 -20.03 19.99
CA GLU A 527 -0.68 -20.61 19.03
C GLU A 527 -0.70 -19.79 17.72
N ASP A 528 0.35 -19.94 16.90
CA ASP A 528 0.57 -19.19 15.63
C ASP A 528 -0.55 -19.32 14.58
N ASN A 529 -1.49 -20.26 14.75
CA ASN A 529 -2.55 -20.60 13.79
C ASN A 529 -3.92 -19.94 14.08
N ALA A 530 -3.95 -18.82 14.81
CA ALA A 530 -5.17 -18.12 15.21
C ALA A 530 -5.84 -17.34 14.06
N ASP A 531 -6.80 -17.95 13.36
CA ASP A 531 -7.68 -17.22 12.42
C ASP A 531 -8.68 -16.31 13.16
N LEU A 532 -8.40 -15.01 13.18
CA LEU A 532 -9.29 -13.98 13.74
C LEU A 532 -10.73 -14.06 13.19
N ASN A 533 -10.93 -14.47 11.93
CA ASN A 533 -12.27 -14.59 11.37
C ASN A 533 -13.03 -15.77 11.97
N LYS A 534 -12.36 -16.90 12.24
CA LYS A 534 -12.92 -18.04 12.97
C LYS A 534 -13.36 -17.62 14.37
N GLU A 535 -12.51 -16.92 15.12
CA GLU A 535 -12.87 -16.48 16.46
C GLU A 535 -13.98 -15.41 16.43
N LEU A 536 -13.98 -14.45 15.49
CA LEU A 536 -15.11 -13.51 15.31
C LEU A 536 -16.45 -14.22 15.08
N LYS A 537 -16.51 -15.27 14.25
CA LYS A 537 -17.73 -16.10 14.12
C LYS A 537 -18.11 -16.80 15.42
N LEU A 538 -17.12 -17.19 16.23
CA LEU A 538 -17.34 -17.90 17.49
C LEU A 538 -17.88 -16.98 18.58
N HIS A 539 -17.27 -15.80 18.77
CA HIS A 539 -17.84 -14.72 19.59
C HIS A 539 -19.23 -14.33 19.08
N GLY A 540 -19.45 -14.32 17.76
CA GLY A 540 -20.75 -14.07 17.14
C GLY A 540 -21.84 -15.06 17.57
N TYR A 541 -21.54 -16.36 17.51
CA TYR A 541 -22.45 -17.39 18.06
C TYR A 541 -22.61 -17.26 19.58
N SER A 542 -21.55 -16.93 20.31
CA SER A 542 -21.55 -16.78 21.78
C SER A 542 -22.50 -15.69 22.27
N ASN A 543 -22.44 -14.50 21.67
CA ASN A 543 -23.31 -13.37 21.99
C ASN A 543 -24.75 -13.65 21.50
N PHE A 544 -24.93 -14.14 20.27
CA PHE A 544 -26.28 -14.42 19.75
C PHE A 544 -27.02 -15.47 20.58
N LEU A 545 -26.35 -16.53 21.01
CA LEU A 545 -26.94 -17.55 21.90
C LEU A 545 -27.24 -17.01 23.30
N SER A 546 -26.42 -16.08 23.81
CA SER A 546 -26.67 -15.42 25.09
C SER A 546 -27.91 -14.53 25.05
N GLY A 547 -28.04 -13.69 24.02
CA GLY A 547 -29.25 -12.91 23.75
C GLY A 547 -30.49 -13.78 23.58
N CYS A 548 -30.41 -14.89 22.85
CA CYS A 548 -31.51 -15.86 22.74
C CYS A 548 -31.86 -16.56 24.07
N ALA A 549 -30.95 -16.59 25.04
CA ALA A 549 -31.20 -17.09 26.39
C ALA A 549 -31.69 -15.98 27.36
N GLY A 550 -32.03 -14.79 26.86
CA GLY A 550 -32.44 -13.65 27.68
C GLY A 550 -31.29 -13.04 28.49
N SER A 551 -30.06 -13.11 27.96
CA SER A 551 -28.84 -12.65 28.62
C SER A 551 -28.00 -11.72 27.72
N ILE A 552 -26.94 -11.19 28.30
CA ILE A 552 -26.14 -10.05 27.83
C ILE A 552 -24.94 -10.47 26.96
N GLN A 553 -24.12 -9.52 26.56
CA GLN A 553 -22.90 -9.75 25.79
C GLN A 553 -21.88 -10.60 26.56
N ASN A 554 -20.92 -11.14 25.81
CA ASN A 554 -19.76 -11.85 26.34
C ASN A 554 -18.58 -11.86 25.38
N TYR A 555 -17.39 -12.08 25.93
CA TYR A 555 -16.16 -12.19 25.17
C TYR A 555 -15.16 -13.14 25.84
N LEU A 556 -14.02 -13.32 25.17
CA LEU A 556 -12.90 -14.12 25.63
C LEU A 556 -11.97 -13.24 26.48
N VAL A 557 -12.04 -13.39 27.81
CA VAL A 557 -11.31 -12.55 28.77
C VAL A 557 -9.82 -12.89 28.74
N TYR A 558 -8.98 -12.01 28.18
CA TYR A 558 -7.54 -12.26 28.03
C TYR A 558 -6.84 -12.57 29.37
N ALA A 559 -7.08 -11.75 30.40
CA ALA A 559 -6.43 -11.89 31.70
C ALA A 559 -6.85 -13.19 32.40
N ASN A 560 -8.15 -13.40 32.61
CA ASN A 560 -8.69 -14.58 33.30
C ASN A 560 -8.31 -15.88 32.54
N THR A 561 -8.34 -15.87 31.20
CA THR A 561 -7.84 -16.98 30.37
C THR A 561 -6.36 -17.29 30.65
N LEU A 562 -5.51 -16.27 30.69
CA LEU A 562 -4.07 -16.45 30.92
C LEU A 562 -3.77 -16.95 32.35
N PHE A 563 -4.48 -16.46 33.36
CA PHE A 563 -4.40 -17.00 34.72
C PHE A 563 -4.85 -18.46 34.78
N PHE A 564 -6.04 -18.77 34.24
CA PHE A 564 -6.62 -20.12 34.23
C PHE A 564 -5.70 -21.15 33.55
N MET A 565 -5.14 -20.82 32.38
CA MET A 565 -4.18 -21.70 31.70
C MET A 565 -2.87 -21.86 32.49
N ARG A 566 -2.37 -20.81 33.14
CA ARG A 566 -1.19 -20.88 34.03
C ARG A 566 -1.44 -21.73 35.27
N SER A 567 -2.66 -21.74 35.81
CA SER A 567 -3.10 -22.64 36.89
C SER A 567 -3.29 -24.11 36.44
N GLY A 568 -3.09 -24.43 35.16
CA GLY A 568 -3.24 -25.78 34.60
C GLY A 568 -4.52 -26.01 33.77
N GLY A 569 -5.38 -25.00 33.65
CA GLY A 569 -6.69 -25.07 32.98
C GLY A 569 -6.66 -25.14 31.45
N ASN A 570 -5.51 -25.42 30.81
CA ASN A 570 -5.38 -25.44 29.35
C ASN A 570 -5.96 -26.72 28.70
N SER A 571 -7.21 -27.06 29.04
CA SER A 571 -7.95 -28.17 28.44
C SER A 571 -9.44 -27.85 28.30
N ARG A 572 -10.06 -28.38 27.24
CA ARG A 572 -11.51 -28.23 27.01
C ARG A 572 -12.35 -28.84 28.14
N LEU A 573 -11.82 -29.85 28.82
CA LEU A 573 -12.46 -30.45 29.99
C LEU A 573 -12.51 -29.46 31.16
N ALA A 574 -11.41 -28.74 31.43
CA ALA A 574 -11.38 -27.71 32.47
C ALA A 574 -12.40 -26.59 32.16
N GLY A 575 -12.51 -26.15 30.91
CA GLY A 575 -13.53 -25.16 30.50
C GLY A 575 -14.97 -25.65 30.68
N VAL A 576 -15.27 -26.91 30.33
CA VAL A 576 -16.61 -27.50 30.56
C VAL A 576 -16.89 -27.69 32.05
N MET A 577 -15.90 -28.07 32.85
CA MET A 577 -16.02 -28.15 34.31
C MET A 577 -16.25 -26.76 34.94
N LEU A 578 -15.61 -25.71 34.42
CA LEU A 578 -15.83 -24.34 34.86
C LEU A 578 -17.27 -23.89 34.58
N ALA A 579 -17.80 -24.17 33.38
CA ALA A 579 -19.21 -23.92 33.08
C ALA A 579 -20.15 -24.70 34.02
N ALA A 580 -19.83 -25.97 34.31
CA ALA A 580 -20.64 -26.80 35.21
C ALA A 580 -20.63 -26.31 36.67
N LEU A 581 -19.47 -25.92 37.22
CA LEU A 581 -19.43 -25.35 38.57
C LEU A 581 -20.02 -23.93 38.62
N THR A 582 -19.89 -23.13 37.57
CA THR A 582 -20.58 -21.83 37.47
C THR A 582 -22.09 -22.01 37.47
N ALA A 583 -22.62 -23.06 36.82
CA ALA A 583 -24.04 -23.43 36.91
C ALA A 583 -24.47 -23.88 38.32
N VAL A 584 -23.61 -24.60 39.06
CA VAL A 584 -23.88 -24.92 40.48
C VAL A 584 -23.91 -23.64 41.33
N VAL A 585 -22.98 -22.71 41.11
CA VAL A 585 -22.98 -21.40 41.78
C VAL A 585 -24.20 -20.57 41.42
N LEU A 586 -24.68 -20.57 40.17
CA LEU A 586 -25.93 -19.91 39.78
C LEU A 586 -27.14 -20.45 40.57
N VAL A 587 -27.24 -21.77 40.78
CA VAL A 587 -28.35 -22.36 41.54
C VAL A 587 -28.31 -22.02 43.04
N ILE A 588 -27.13 -21.82 43.61
CA ILE A 588 -26.93 -21.48 45.04
C ILE A 588 -26.95 -19.96 45.27
N GLY A 589 -26.46 -19.19 44.30
CA GLY A 589 -26.06 -17.79 44.39
C GLY A 589 -27.08 -16.84 45.02
N PRO A 590 -28.37 -16.85 44.60
CA PRO A 590 -29.39 -15.97 45.19
C PRO A 590 -29.45 -16.03 46.72
N LYS A 591 -29.24 -17.21 47.31
CA LYS A 591 -29.28 -17.39 48.78
C LYS A 591 -28.06 -16.82 49.51
N LEU A 592 -26.98 -16.49 48.79
CA LEU A 592 -25.75 -15.93 49.36
C LEU A 592 -25.71 -14.40 49.28
N ILE A 593 -26.48 -13.78 48.38
CA ILE A 593 -26.44 -12.32 48.14
C ILE A 593 -26.85 -11.52 49.38
N GLY A 594 -27.87 -11.97 50.12
CA GLY A 594 -28.32 -11.35 51.37
C GLY A 594 -27.29 -11.39 52.52
N PHE A 595 -26.13 -12.02 52.31
CA PHE A 595 -24.97 -12.05 53.20
C PHE A 595 -23.75 -11.28 52.63
N ILE A 596 -23.94 -10.43 51.61
CA ILE A 596 -22.83 -9.68 51.00
C ILE A 596 -22.80 -8.25 51.55
N PRO A 597 -21.71 -7.83 52.20
CA PRO A 597 -21.53 -6.44 52.63
C PRO A 597 -21.32 -5.54 51.41
N VAL A 598 -22.03 -4.41 51.36
CA VAL A 598 -21.93 -3.42 50.25
C VAL A 598 -20.49 -2.94 50.08
N MET A 599 -19.74 -2.78 51.17
CA MET A 599 -18.32 -2.41 51.15
C MET A 599 -17.42 -3.36 50.34
N MET A 600 -17.77 -4.64 50.19
CA MET A 600 -16.99 -5.58 49.38
C MET A 600 -17.17 -5.28 47.89
N VAL A 601 -18.41 -5.02 47.47
CA VAL A 601 -18.76 -4.68 46.08
C VAL A 601 -18.25 -3.29 45.73
N GLY A 602 -18.44 -2.30 46.60
CA GLY A 602 -17.87 -0.95 46.45
C GLY A 602 -16.34 -0.96 46.32
N THR A 603 -15.64 -1.78 47.13
CA THR A 603 -14.17 -1.95 47.02
C THR A 603 -13.76 -2.47 45.63
N LEU A 604 -14.45 -3.51 45.11
CA LEU A 604 -14.17 -4.05 43.78
C LEU A 604 -14.37 -3.00 42.68
N ILE A 605 -15.50 -2.29 42.73
CA ILE A 605 -15.86 -1.26 41.74
C ILE A 605 -14.83 -0.11 41.75
N PHE A 606 -14.46 0.42 42.93
CA PHE A 606 -13.46 1.48 43.03
C PHE A 606 -12.07 1.05 42.54
N VAL A 607 -11.59 -0.15 42.90
CA VAL A 607 -10.27 -0.64 42.44
C VAL A 607 -10.22 -0.75 40.93
N LEU A 608 -11.26 -1.33 40.32
CA LEU A 608 -11.32 -1.51 38.88
C LEU A 608 -11.46 -0.17 38.14
N GLY A 609 -12.23 0.78 38.69
CA GLY A 609 -12.27 2.16 38.22
C GLY A 609 -10.88 2.84 38.25
N PHE A 610 -10.15 2.72 39.35
CA PHE A 610 -8.78 3.26 39.46
C PHE A 610 -7.78 2.58 38.52
N GLU A 611 -7.88 1.26 38.31
CA GLU A 611 -7.00 0.51 37.40
C GLU A 611 -7.23 0.93 35.94
N LEU A 612 -8.47 0.91 35.46
CA LEU A 612 -8.82 1.34 34.09
C LEU A 612 -8.49 2.83 33.84
N LEU A 613 -8.78 3.72 34.80
CA LEU A 613 -8.50 5.16 34.65
C LEU A 613 -6.98 5.46 34.68
N CYS A 614 -6.19 4.72 35.48
CA CYS A 614 -4.74 4.86 35.48
C CYS A 614 -4.09 4.34 34.18
N ASP A 615 -4.56 3.20 33.66
CA ASP A 615 -4.07 2.65 32.39
C ASP A 615 -4.50 3.50 31.18
N ALA A 616 -5.61 4.24 31.29
CA ALA A 616 -6.05 5.20 30.29
C ALA A 616 -5.26 6.53 30.31
N LEU A 617 -5.09 7.14 31.49
CA LEU A 617 -4.56 8.51 31.60
C LEU A 617 -3.07 8.58 31.95
N VAL A 618 -2.55 7.63 32.76
CA VAL A 618 -1.18 7.70 33.28
C VAL A 618 -0.21 6.88 32.45
N ALA A 619 -0.54 5.61 32.18
CA ALA A 619 0.33 4.68 31.44
C ALA A 619 0.67 5.09 29.99
N PRO A 620 -0.17 5.83 29.23
CA PRO A 620 0.11 6.26 27.86
C PRO A 620 0.76 7.65 27.75
N ARG A 621 0.75 8.46 28.83
CA ARG A 621 1.16 9.88 28.85
C ARG A 621 2.52 10.17 28.23
N HIS A 622 3.47 9.24 28.37
CA HIS A 622 4.84 9.36 27.86
C HIS A 622 5.14 8.43 26.67
N LYS A 623 4.10 7.81 26.08
CA LYS A 623 4.19 6.86 24.96
C LYS A 623 3.49 7.34 23.68
N LEU A 624 2.51 8.23 23.81
CA LEU A 624 1.69 8.75 22.71
C LEU A 624 2.09 10.17 22.30
N LYS A 625 1.74 10.59 21.08
CA LYS A 625 1.90 11.97 20.62
C LYS A 625 0.92 12.89 21.36
N GLY A 626 1.26 14.17 21.48
CA GLY A 626 0.42 15.15 22.20
C GLY A 626 -1.03 15.23 21.71
N LEU A 627 -1.27 15.11 20.39
CA LEU A 627 -2.63 15.05 19.83
C LEU A 627 -3.38 13.78 20.23
N GLU A 628 -2.73 12.62 20.25
CA GLU A 628 -3.35 11.33 20.63
C GLU A 628 -3.67 11.28 22.13
N TYR A 629 -2.85 11.94 22.96
CA TYR A 629 -3.16 12.12 24.38
C TYR A 629 -4.31 13.12 24.60
N LEU A 630 -4.40 14.17 23.77
CA LEU A 630 -5.51 15.11 23.80
C LEU A 630 -6.84 14.44 23.40
N THR A 631 -6.85 13.53 22.41
CA THR A 631 -8.07 12.80 22.05
C THR A 631 -8.53 11.84 23.16
N ILE A 632 -7.60 11.15 23.85
CA ILE A 632 -7.92 10.36 25.05
C ILE A 632 -8.60 11.23 26.11
N LEU A 633 -8.00 12.37 26.48
CA LEU A 633 -8.57 13.26 27.49
C LEU A 633 -9.95 13.79 27.10
N ALA A 634 -10.14 14.15 25.82
CA ALA A 634 -11.43 14.61 25.31
C ALA A 634 -12.51 13.50 25.35
N ILE A 635 -12.17 12.25 25.03
CA ILE A 635 -13.10 11.11 25.14
C ILE A 635 -13.51 10.88 26.59
N VAL A 636 -12.55 10.76 27.52
CA VAL A 636 -12.83 10.53 28.94
C VAL A 636 -13.72 11.63 29.52
N LEU A 637 -13.40 12.91 29.24
CA LEU A 637 -14.19 14.05 29.68
C LEU A 637 -15.62 14.05 29.11
N THR A 638 -15.77 13.68 27.84
CA THR A 638 -17.09 13.66 27.17
C THR A 638 -17.96 12.51 27.66
N MET A 639 -17.38 11.33 27.91
CA MET A 639 -18.08 10.20 28.51
C MET A 639 -18.51 10.49 29.95
N GLY A 640 -17.64 11.13 30.74
CA GLY A 640 -17.94 11.43 32.14
C GLY A 640 -18.91 12.58 32.38
N ILE A 641 -19.06 13.53 31.44
CA ILE A 641 -19.92 14.72 31.59
C ILE A 641 -21.22 14.65 30.79
N TYR A 642 -21.24 13.95 29.65
CA TYR A 642 -22.41 13.88 28.76
C TYR A 642 -23.01 12.47 28.68
N ASP A 643 -22.44 11.60 27.85
CA ASP A 643 -22.85 10.20 27.68
C ASP A 643 -21.80 9.41 26.88
N PHE A 644 -21.82 8.09 27.03
CA PHE A 644 -20.91 7.16 26.36
C PHE A 644 -21.03 7.14 24.83
N VAL A 645 -22.24 7.29 24.27
CA VAL A 645 -22.46 7.35 22.81
C VAL A 645 -21.82 8.62 22.24
N ALA A 646 -21.99 9.75 22.91
CA ALA A 646 -21.35 11.02 22.53
C ALA A 646 -19.81 10.94 22.60
N GLY A 647 -19.27 10.32 23.65
CA GLY A 647 -17.83 10.10 23.81
C GLY A 647 -17.21 9.23 22.71
N ILE A 648 -17.86 8.12 22.34
CA ILE A 648 -17.42 7.28 21.21
C ILE A 648 -17.48 8.07 19.89
N PHE A 649 -18.57 8.78 19.62
CA PHE A 649 -18.74 9.54 18.38
C PHE A 649 -17.67 10.64 18.21
N LEU A 650 -17.38 11.38 19.29
CA LEU A 650 -16.27 12.34 19.32
C LEU A 650 -14.92 11.66 19.09
N GLY A 651 -14.66 10.52 19.75
CA GLY A 651 -13.43 9.76 19.59
C GLY A 651 -13.19 9.30 18.14
N ILE A 652 -14.23 8.86 17.45
CA ILE A 652 -14.18 8.49 16.02
C ILE A 652 -13.85 9.71 15.14
N ILE A 653 -14.53 10.84 15.35
CA ILE A 653 -14.28 12.08 14.59
C ILE A 653 -12.84 12.59 14.79
N LEU A 654 -12.38 12.67 16.04
CA LEU A 654 -11.04 13.14 16.38
C LEU A 654 -9.95 12.20 15.84
N ALA A 655 -10.20 10.89 15.81
CA ALA A 655 -9.28 9.92 15.21
C ALA A 655 -9.19 10.06 13.68
N PHE A 656 -10.32 10.23 12.98
CA PHE A 656 -10.29 10.54 11.55
C PHE A 656 -9.53 11.84 11.26
N ALA A 657 -9.79 12.90 12.03
CA ALA A 657 -9.05 14.16 11.90
C ALA A 657 -7.54 13.98 12.15
N SER A 658 -7.15 13.24 13.19
CA SER A 658 -5.75 12.93 13.51
C SER A 658 -5.04 12.15 12.39
N VAL A 659 -5.71 11.13 11.83
CA VAL A 659 -5.21 10.31 10.73
C VAL A 659 -5.08 11.10 9.42
N ILE A 660 -6.03 12.01 9.14
CA ILE A 660 -5.95 12.92 7.99
C ILE A 660 -4.77 13.88 8.14
N VAL A 661 -4.67 14.59 9.26
CA VAL A 661 -3.58 15.56 9.54
C VAL A 661 -2.21 14.88 9.51
N HIS A 662 -2.09 13.65 10.03
CA HIS A 662 -0.82 12.94 10.01
C HIS A 662 -0.41 12.51 8.58
N GLN A 663 -1.34 12.04 7.76
CA GLN A 663 -1.04 11.61 6.39
C GLN A 663 -0.83 12.79 5.42
N SER A 664 -1.54 13.91 5.59
CA SER A 664 -1.32 15.13 4.79
C SER A 664 0.03 15.80 5.09
N GLY A 665 0.64 15.53 6.25
CA GLY A 665 1.96 16.05 6.61
C GLY A 665 3.14 15.36 5.92
N VAL A 666 2.91 14.29 5.15
CA VAL A 666 3.98 13.57 4.44
C VAL A 666 4.06 14.06 2.99
N SER A 667 5.19 14.67 2.63
CA SER A 667 5.47 15.08 1.24
C SER A 667 5.52 13.86 0.31
N ALA A 668 4.73 13.91 -0.78
CA ALA A 668 4.87 12.97 -1.88
C ALA A 668 6.08 13.28 -2.79
N ILE A 669 6.66 14.48 -2.70
CA ILE A 669 7.92 14.81 -3.37
C ILE A 669 9.06 14.18 -2.59
N ARG A 670 9.80 13.28 -3.24
CA ARG A 670 10.99 12.59 -2.70
C ARG A 670 12.27 13.36 -2.99
N ALA A 671 12.43 13.83 -4.22
CA ALA A 671 13.59 14.58 -4.68
C ALA A 671 13.19 15.55 -5.82
N CYS A 672 13.98 16.60 -6.00
CA CYS A 672 13.95 17.44 -7.20
C CYS A 672 15.37 17.56 -7.77
N TYR A 673 15.48 17.57 -9.09
CA TYR A 673 16.75 17.75 -9.81
C TYR A 673 16.58 18.72 -10.98
N THR A 674 17.68 19.22 -11.51
CA THR A 674 17.73 20.06 -12.71
C THR A 674 18.58 19.35 -13.77
N GLY A 675 18.32 19.60 -15.06
CA GLY A 675 19.05 19.00 -16.17
C GLY A 675 20.51 19.48 -16.35
N ASP A 676 21.03 20.36 -15.48
CA ASP A 676 22.47 20.64 -15.34
C ASP A 676 23.13 19.81 -14.22
N GLN A 677 22.36 18.95 -13.57
CA GLN A 677 22.81 18.00 -12.54
C GLN A 677 22.66 16.54 -12.99
N VAL A 678 21.65 16.26 -13.83
CA VAL A 678 21.27 14.90 -14.26
C VAL A 678 21.05 14.88 -15.78
N ASP A 679 22.08 14.43 -16.50
CA ASP A 679 22.04 14.14 -17.94
C ASP A 679 21.41 12.75 -18.20
N SER A 680 21.03 12.47 -19.45
CA SER A 680 20.79 11.10 -19.91
C SER A 680 22.10 10.33 -20.15
N MET A 681 21.99 9.00 -20.17
CA MET A 681 23.07 8.05 -20.47
C MET A 681 23.45 7.98 -21.96
N VAL A 682 23.12 8.98 -22.79
CA VAL A 682 23.60 9.01 -24.18
C VAL A 682 25.02 9.59 -24.20
N ARG A 683 26.01 8.77 -24.57
CA ARG A 683 27.39 9.23 -24.78
C ARG A 683 27.47 10.08 -26.04
N ARG A 684 27.55 11.39 -25.85
CA ARG A 684 27.57 12.44 -26.89
C ARG A 684 28.97 13.01 -27.15
N ASN A 685 29.10 13.80 -28.21
CA ASN A 685 30.33 14.54 -28.51
C ASN A 685 30.53 15.72 -27.52
N PRO A 686 31.77 16.11 -27.16
CA PRO A 686 32.03 17.22 -26.23
C PRO A 686 31.28 18.53 -26.53
N SER A 687 31.13 18.95 -27.79
CA SER A 687 30.41 20.19 -28.11
C SER A 687 28.89 20.09 -27.84
N GLN A 688 28.31 18.90 -27.99
CA GLN A 688 26.92 18.63 -27.61
C GLN A 688 26.77 18.62 -26.08
N HIS A 689 27.70 17.98 -25.36
CA HIS A 689 27.65 17.87 -23.90
C HIS A 689 27.78 19.24 -23.22
N HIS A 690 28.73 20.08 -23.65
CA HIS A 690 28.90 21.42 -23.10
C HIS A 690 27.68 22.32 -23.35
N TYR A 691 27.07 22.25 -24.55
CA TYR A 691 25.81 22.94 -24.84
C TYR A 691 24.65 22.47 -23.93
N LEU A 692 24.55 21.16 -23.68
CA LEU A 692 23.52 20.59 -22.81
C LEU A 692 23.73 20.95 -21.33
N GLN A 693 24.96 21.02 -20.83
CA GLN A 693 25.23 21.47 -19.45
C GLN A 693 24.69 22.88 -19.18
N GLU A 694 24.86 23.83 -20.10
CA GLU A 694 24.34 25.20 -19.93
C GLU A 694 22.82 25.28 -20.13
N VAL A 695 22.26 24.62 -21.15
CA VAL A 695 20.80 24.66 -21.43
C VAL A 695 19.99 23.75 -20.50
N GLY A 696 20.62 22.78 -19.86
CA GLY A 696 20.04 21.79 -18.94
C GLY A 696 19.24 22.41 -17.79
N ARG A 697 19.58 23.65 -17.40
CA ARG A 697 18.81 24.50 -16.46
C ARG A 697 17.35 24.73 -16.85
N GLN A 698 17.00 24.54 -18.12
CA GLN A 698 15.63 24.63 -18.60
C GLN A 698 14.83 23.32 -18.49
N THR A 699 15.44 22.24 -18.00
CA THR A 699 14.76 20.97 -17.66
C THR A 699 14.74 20.82 -16.14
N TYR A 700 13.55 20.66 -15.56
CA TYR A 700 13.37 20.40 -14.13
C TYR A 700 12.71 19.04 -13.91
N ILE A 701 13.09 18.35 -12.84
CA ILE A 701 12.70 16.97 -12.56
C ILE A 701 12.11 16.90 -11.15
N ILE A 702 10.93 16.32 -11.01
CA ILE A 702 10.27 16.06 -9.71
C ILE A 702 10.04 14.55 -9.57
N LYS A 703 10.61 13.95 -8.52
CA LYS A 703 10.37 12.55 -8.18
C LYS A 703 9.25 12.41 -7.16
N LEU A 704 8.26 11.59 -7.48
CA LEU A 704 7.13 11.30 -6.60
C LEU A 704 7.18 9.86 -6.05
N VAL A 705 6.74 9.69 -4.81
CA VAL A 705 6.79 8.41 -4.08
C VAL A 705 5.48 8.11 -3.34
N GLY A 706 5.15 6.83 -3.20
CA GLY A 706 4.02 6.37 -2.39
C GLY A 706 2.69 6.40 -3.13
N ASN A 707 1.59 6.59 -2.40
CA ASN A 707 0.24 6.67 -2.97
C ASN A 707 -0.20 8.13 -3.06
N LEU A 708 -0.48 8.64 -4.25
CA LEU A 708 -0.90 10.02 -4.46
C LEU A 708 -2.41 10.14 -4.22
N PHE A 709 -2.78 10.92 -3.21
CA PHE A 709 -4.17 11.23 -2.87
C PHE A 709 -4.36 12.73 -2.66
N PHE A 710 -5.61 13.20 -2.57
CA PHE A 710 -5.96 14.62 -2.41
C PHE A 710 -5.07 15.42 -1.43
N GLY A 711 -4.78 14.88 -0.24
CA GLY A 711 -3.96 15.56 0.77
C GLY A 711 -2.48 15.73 0.41
N THR A 712 -1.95 14.93 -0.53
CA THR A 712 -0.55 14.98 -0.97
C THR A 712 -0.34 15.76 -2.26
N ILE A 713 -1.30 15.71 -3.20
CA ILE A 713 -1.15 16.36 -4.52
C ILE A 713 -1.10 17.90 -4.40
N VAL A 714 -1.72 18.47 -3.35
CA VAL A 714 -1.68 19.91 -3.07
C VAL A 714 -0.25 20.40 -2.85
N GLY A 715 0.59 19.68 -2.09
CA GLY A 715 2.00 20.04 -1.91
C GLY A 715 2.80 20.01 -3.22
N VAL A 716 2.48 19.07 -4.12
CA VAL A 716 3.06 19.01 -5.47
C VAL A 716 2.62 20.22 -6.31
N GLN A 717 1.33 20.58 -6.26
CA GLN A 717 0.79 21.76 -6.92
C GLN A 717 1.40 23.07 -6.41
N GLU A 718 1.59 23.21 -5.10
CA GLU A 718 2.20 24.40 -4.50
C GLU A 718 3.68 24.53 -4.89
N LYS A 719 4.44 23.42 -4.86
CA LYS A 719 5.83 23.41 -5.34
C LYS A 719 5.93 23.81 -6.81
N ILE A 720 5.08 23.26 -7.67
CA ILE A 720 5.05 23.61 -9.10
C ILE A 720 4.60 25.06 -9.31
N ARG A 721 3.61 25.55 -8.54
CA ARG A 721 3.17 26.95 -8.57
C ARG A 721 4.30 27.91 -8.18
N ALA A 722 5.12 27.56 -7.19
CA ALA A 722 6.29 28.34 -6.80
C ALA A 722 7.39 28.36 -7.89
N LEU A 723 7.60 27.25 -8.62
CA LEU A 723 8.56 27.17 -9.73
C LEU A 723 8.14 27.99 -10.97
N ILE A 724 6.85 28.27 -11.14
CA ILE A 724 6.31 29.08 -12.25
C ILE A 724 5.87 30.49 -11.85
N ALA A 725 6.13 30.89 -10.59
CA ALA A 725 5.83 32.23 -10.08
C ALA A 725 6.77 33.26 -10.75
N ASP A 726 6.23 34.42 -11.14
CA ASP A 726 6.86 35.31 -12.14
C ASP A 726 8.32 35.70 -11.83
N ASN A 727 8.65 35.97 -10.57
CA ASN A 727 10.01 36.35 -10.17
C ASN A 727 11.01 35.18 -10.36
N VAL A 728 10.73 34.03 -9.74
CA VAL A 728 11.56 32.81 -9.83
C VAL A 728 11.64 32.33 -11.28
N PHE A 729 10.53 32.45 -12.01
CA PHE A 729 10.45 32.05 -13.40
C PHE A 729 11.22 33.00 -14.35
N ALA A 730 11.41 34.27 -14.00
CA ALA A 730 12.27 35.19 -14.75
C ALA A 730 13.76 34.87 -14.55
N GLU A 731 14.16 34.48 -13.34
CA GLU A 731 15.52 34.07 -13.00
C GLU A 731 15.88 32.69 -13.60
N HIS A 732 14.95 31.74 -13.52
CA HIS A 732 15.13 30.34 -13.94
C HIS A 732 14.00 29.87 -14.86
N PRO A 733 14.00 30.27 -16.14
CA PRO A 733 12.88 30.06 -17.06
C PRO A 733 12.83 28.63 -17.62
N ILE A 734 12.34 27.67 -16.82
CA ILE A 734 12.17 26.26 -17.22
C ILE A 734 11.30 26.12 -18.48
N LYS A 735 11.65 25.20 -19.40
CA LYS A 735 10.85 24.82 -20.58
C LYS A 735 10.28 23.40 -20.47
N TYR A 736 10.97 22.48 -19.81
CA TYR A 736 10.52 21.10 -19.62
C TYR A 736 10.37 20.81 -18.13
N LEU A 737 9.27 20.17 -17.75
CA LEU A 737 9.08 19.56 -16.43
C LEU A 737 8.88 18.05 -16.61
N ILE A 738 9.79 17.26 -16.05
CA ILE A 738 9.67 15.81 -15.96
C ILE A 738 9.11 15.46 -14.57
N ILE A 739 8.04 14.66 -14.52
CA ILE A 739 7.54 14.06 -13.29
C ILE A 739 7.77 12.55 -13.36
N ASP A 740 8.65 12.04 -12.49
CA ASP A 740 8.91 10.61 -12.34
C ASP A 740 7.88 10.00 -11.37
N LEU A 741 7.11 9.03 -11.89
CA LEU A 741 6.12 8.25 -11.16
C LEU A 741 6.61 6.83 -10.84
N TRP A 742 7.86 6.45 -11.12
CA TRP A 742 8.37 5.07 -10.94
C TRP A 742 8.07 4.49 -9.56
N GLN A 743 8.27 5.28 -8.49
CA GLN A 743 8.02 4.87 -7.10
C GLN A 743 6.58 5.16 -6.60
N VAL A 744 5.67 5.59 -7.49
CA VAL A 744 4.26 5.78 -7.16
C VAL A 744 3.52 4.44 -7.26
N THR A 745 2.81 4.07 -6.19
CA THR A 745 2.09 2.80 -6.03
C THR A 745 0.61 2.89 -6.41
N GLY A 746 0.04 4.11 -6.37
CA GLY A 746 -1.34 4.39 -6.73
C GLY A 746 -1.61 5.89 -6.82
N ILE A 747 -2.72 6.24 -7.48
CA ILE A 747 -3.23 7.60 -7.65
C ILE A 747 -4.76 7.55 -7.39
N ASP A 748 -5.32 8.48 -6.64
CA ASP A 748 -6.78 8.68 -6.52
C ASP A 748 -7.32 9.66 -7.58
N TYR A 749 -8.65 9.69 -7.76
CA TYR A 749 -9.30 10.53 -8.75
C TYR A 749 -8.95 12.03 -8.57
N SER A 750 -8.90 12.52 -7.33
CA SER A 750 -8.59 13.91 -7.01
C SER A 750 -7.12 14.27 -7.28
N ALA A 751 -6.19 13.33 -7.13
CA ALA A 751 -4.80 13.48 -7.52
C ALA A 751 -4.65 13.51 -9.05
N ALA A 752 -5.44 12.72 -9.78
CA ALA A 752 -5.48 12.77 -11.25
C ALA A 752 -6.04 14.11 -11.79
N GLU A 753 -7.13 14.65 -11.22
CA GLU A 753 -7.58 16.03 -11.49
C GLU A 753 -6.51 17.07 -11.08
N GLY A 754 -5.76 16.74 -10.02
CA GLY A 754 -4.60 17.51 -9.59
C GLY A 754 -3.52 17.63 -10.68
N PHE A 755 -3.24 16.54 -11.41
CA PHE A 755 -2.34 16.53 -12.57
C PHE A 755 -2.90 17.30 -13.78
N MET A 756 -4.21 17.25 -14.06
CA MET A 756 -4.81 18.14 -15.08
C MET A 756 -4.57 19.62 -14.73
N THR A 757 -4.65 19.97 -13.45
CA THR A 757 -4.47 21.34 -12.98
C THR A 757 -3.00 21.77 -13.07
N ILE A 758 -2.07 20.88 -12.76
CA ILE A 758 -0.63 21.05 -13.03
C ILE A 758 -0.38 21.29 -14.52
N SER A 759 -0.88 20.40 -15.39
CA SER A 759 -0.73 20.49 -16.85
C SER A 759 -1.26 21.82 -17.42
N ARG A 760 -2.46 22.26 -17.01
CA ARG A 760 -3.04 23.56 -17.42
C ARG A 760 -2.24 24.76 -16.93
N LEU A 761 -1.63 24.70 -15.74
CA LEU A 761 -0.77 25.76 -15.21
C LEU A 761 0.55 25.87 -16.01
N LEU A 762 1.16 24.73 -16.32
CA LEU A 762 2.40 24.64 -17.12
C LEU A 762 2.19 25.15 -18.55
N HIS A 763 1.08 24.75 -19.19
CA HIS A 763 0.73 25.17 -20.54
C HIS A 763 0.55 26.69 -20.66
N LYS A 764 -0.11 27.34 -19.69
CA LYS A 764 -0.24 28.82 -19.63
C LYS A 764 1.11 29.54 -19.59
N LYS A 765 2.17 28.87 -19.14
CA LYS A 765 3.55 29.37 -19.13
C LYS A 765 4.40 28.79 -20.27
N GLY A 766 3.85 28.00 -21.18
CA GLY A 766 4.61 27.34 -22.26
C GLY A 766 5.67 26.36 -21.74
N VAL A 767 5.42 25.70 -20.61
CA VAL A 767 6.24 24.58 -20.11
C VAL A 767 5.63 23.28 -20.62
N ILE A 768 6.44 22.41 -21.21
CA ILE A 768 6.03 21.07 -21.66
C ILE A 768 6.14 20.10 -20.49
N LEU A 769 5.11 19.28 -20.27
CA LEU A 769 5.05 18.29 -19.20
C LEU A 769 5.38 16.89 -19.76
N LEU A 770 6.37 16.24 -19.16
CA LEU A 770 6.71 14.84 -19.41
C LEU A 770 6.39 14.02 -18.16
N ILE A 771 5.84 12.84 -18.34
CA ILE A 771 5.58 11.85 -17.28
C ILE A 771 6.45 10.64 -17.56
N SER A 772 7.24 10.21 -16.58
CA SER A 772 8.16 9.07 -16.71
C SER A 772 7.89 8.00 -15.65
N GLY A 773 8.42 6.78 -15.89
CA GLY A 773 8.41 5.69 -14.92
C GLY A 773 7.06 4.94 -14.79
N LYS A 774 6.01 5.37 -15.50
CA LYS A 774 4.76 4.63 -15.70
C LYS A 774 4.28 4.83 -17.14
N ASP A 775 4.24 3.74 -17.89
CA ASP A 775 3.67 3.68 -19.24
C ASP A 775 2.19 4.13 -19.25
N ALA A 776 1.72 4.66 -20.39
CA ALA A 776 0.35 5.13 -20.56
C ALA A 776 -0.69 4.01 -20.38
N GLU A 777 -0.39 2.76 -20.75
CA GLU A 777 -1.28 1.60 -20.56
C GLU A 777 -1.16 0.93 -19.19
N SER A 778 -0.19 1.35 -18.36
CA SER A 778 -0.16 0.98 -16.94
C SER A 778 -1.46 1.40 -16.23
N LYS A 779 -1.77 0.80 -15.08
CA LYS A 779 -2.97 1.18 -14.31
C LYS A 779 -2.99 2.70 -14.04
N ILE A 780 -1.88 3.23 -13.55
CA ILE A 780 -1.70 4.65 -13.24
C ILE A 780 -1.83 5.53 -14.51
N GLY A 781 -1.22 5.13 -15.63
CA GLY A 781 -1.34 5.86 -16.90
C GLY A 781 -2.77 5.88 -17.46
N ARG A 782 -3.53 4.79 -17.28
CA ARG A 782 -4.95 4.73 -17.62
C ARG A 782 -5.82 5.54 -16.66
N ASP A 783 -5.55 5.50 -15.36
CA ASP A 783 -6.26 6.31 -14.36
C ASP A 783 -6.07 7.83 -14.66
N LEU A 784 -4.86 8.25 -15.05
CA LEU A 784 -4.58 9.64 -15.48
C LEU A 784 -5.25 10.02 -16.80
N ARG A 785 -5.19 9.17 -17.85
CA ARG A 785 -5.85 9.42 -19.14
C ARG A 785 -7.38 9.37 -19.05
N ALA A 786 -7.95 8.56 -18.16
CA ALA A 786 -9.40 8.49 -17.94
C ALA A 786 -9.98 9.80 -17.37
N VAL A 787 -9.16 10.57 -16.65
CA VAL A 787 -9.50 11.94 -16.17
C VAL A 787 -9.18 13.00 -17.25
N GLY A 788 -8.69 12.60 -18.43
CA GLY A 788 -8.51 13.47 -19.60
C GLY A 788 -7.09 14.02 -19.78
N LEU A 789 -6.10 13.58 -18.98
CA LEU A 789 -4.72 14.06 -19.10
C LEU A 789 -4.10 13.61 -20.44
N GLY A 790 -3.92 14.57 -21.35
CA GLY A 790 -3.36 14.37 -22.69
C GLY A 790 -4.37 14.07 -23.80
N ASN A 791 -5.68 13.99 -23.51
CA ASN A 791 -6.71 13.69 -24.52
C ASN A 791 -7.37 14.95 -25.12
N ASP A 792 -7.69 15.95 -24.30
CA ASP A 792 -8.43 17.18 -24.70
C ASP A 792 -7.78 18.44 -24.09
N GLY A 793 -6.46 18.59 -24.21
CA GLY A 793 -5.75 19.64 -23.48
C GLY A 793 -4.27 19.82 -23.87
N PRO A 794 -3.44 20.31 -22.93
CA PRO A 794 -2.01 20.50 -23.18
C PRO A 794 -1.28 19.24 -23.63
N GLU A 795 -0.25 19.43 -24.46
CA GLU A 795 0.66 18.37 -24.89
C GLU A 795 1.42 17.79 -23.68
N VAL A 796 1.10 16.54 -23.32
CA VAL A 796 1.73 15.78 -22.23
C VAL A 796 2.35 14.51 -22.81
N MET A 797 3.65 14.33 -22.64
CA MET A 797 4.39 13.18 -23.18
C MET A 797 4.57 12.09 -22.12
N PHE A 798 4.06 10.89 -22.40
CA PHE A 798 4.26 9.70 -21.56
C PHE A 798 5.49 8.92 -22.03
N MET A 799 6.52 8.85 -21.18
CA MET A 799 7.79 8.16 -21.41
C MET A 799 7.87 6.92 -20.50
N PRO A 800 8.48 5.80 -20.95
CA PRO A 800 8.54 4.59 -20.15
C PRO A 800 9.44 4.76 -18.91
N ASP A 801 10.50 5.54 -19.01
CA ASP A 801 11.55 5.70 -18.00
C ASP A 801 12.14 7.12 -17.98
N LEU A 802 12.96 7.43 -16.96
CA LEU A 802 13.57 8.75 -16.76
C LEU A 802 14.65 9.09 -17.81
N ASN A 803 15.42 8.12 -18.28
CA ASN A 803 16.43 8.34 -19.31
C ASN A 803 15.77 8.74 -20.64
N SER A 804 14.73 8.01 -21.06
CA SER A 804 13.97 8.34 -22.28
C SER A 804 13.35 9.74 -22.23
N ALA A 805 12.91 10.20 -21.05
CA ALA A 805 12.41 11.56 -20.85
C ALA A 805 13.52 12.62 -20.96
N LEU A 806 14.70 12.37 -20.35
CA LEU A 806 15.87 13.25 -20.46
C LEU A 806 16.38 13.33 -21.91
N GLU A 807 16.56 12.17 -22.55
CA GLU A 807 17.00 12.04 -23.95
C GLU A 807 16.08 12.83 -24.89
N SER A 808 14.75 12.77 -24.69
CA SER A 808 13.79 13.56 -25.46
C SER A 808 13.92 15.08 -25.21
N CYS A 809 14.20 15.51 -23.98
CA CYS A 809 14.40 16.93 -23.67
C CYS A 809 15.69 17.48 -24.28
N GLU A 810 16.78 16.72 -24.20
CA GLU A 810 18.11 17.05 -24.74
C GLU A 810 18.09 17.08 -26.27
N ASN A 811 17.43 16.14 -26.93
CA ASN A 811 17.34 16.12 -28.40
C ASN A 811 16.62 17.36 -28.95
N GLU A 812 15.54 17.80 -28.30
CA GLU A 812 14.85 19.05 -28.64
C GLU A 812 15.67 20.32 -28.30
N GLN A 813 16.63 20.23 -27.38
CA GLN A 813 17.66 21.27 -27.20
C GLN A 813 18.67 21.24 -28.36
N LEU A 814 19.22 20.07 -28.71
CA LEU A 814 20.19 19.89 -29.78
C LEU A 814 19.65 20.27 -31.18
N LYS A 815 18.37 20.01 -31.48
CA LYS A 815 17.72 20.55 -32.70
C LYS A 815 17.84 22.07 -32.80
N THR A 816 17.76 22.78 -31.67
CA THR A 816 17.95 24.24 -31.61
C THR A 816 19.39 24.65 -31.93
N PHE A 817 20.37 23.92 -31.39
CA PHE A 817 21.81 24.11 -31.66
C PHE A 817 22.14 23.92 -33.15
N TYR A 818 21.73 22.81 -33.77
CA TYR A 818 22.00 22.55 -35.19
C TYR A 818 21.29 23.52 -36.13
N ALA A 819 20.06 23.97 -35.80
CA ALA A 819 19.39 25.00 -36.58
C ALA A 819 20.18 26.33 -36.59
N HIS A 820 20.85 26.66 -35.47
CA HIS A 820 21.73 27.83 -35.39
C HIS A 820 23.06 27.61 -36.13
N GLN A 821 23.66 26.42 -36.01
CA GLN A 821 24.84 26.00 -36.77
C GLN A 821 24.61 26.10 -38.29
N GLU A 822 23.43 25.68 -38.78
CA GLU A 822 23.03 25.84 -40.18
C GLU A 822 22.92 27.31 -40.60
N ALA A 823 22.31 28.16 -39.77
CA ALA A 823 22.16 29.58 -40.09
C ALA A 823 23.54 30.24 -40.32
N LEU A 824 24.50 30.00 -39.43
CA LEU A 824 25.89 30.47 -39.58
C LEU A 824 26.55 29.90 -40.85
N ARG A 825 26.47 28.58 -41.07
CA ARG A 825 27.02 27.89 -42.27
C ARG A 825 26.40 28.36 -43.60
N ARG A 826 25.24 29.05 -43.59
CA ARG A 826 24.62 29.66 -44.77
C ARG A 826 25.18 31.05 -45.06
N VAL A 827 25.48 31.85 -44.03
CA VAL A 827 26.05 33.21 -44.16
C VAL A 827 27.48 33.18 -44.72
N GLU A 828 28.28 32.18 -44.37
CA GLU A 828 29.68 32.07 -44.81
C GLU A 828 29.88 31.70 -46.30
N ARG A 829 28.83 31.48 -47.10
CA ARG A 829 28.98 30.98 -48.48
C ARG A 829 29.37 32.09 -49.47
N PRO A 830 30.57 32.07 -50.08
CA PRO A 830 30.85 32.93 -51.23
C PRO A 830 30.06 32.40 -52.44
N ALA A 831 29.45 33.29 -53.21
CA ALA A 831 28.73 32.91 -54.43
C ALA A 831 29.72 32.45 -55.52
N SER A 832 29.91 31.13 -55.64
CA SER A 832 30.67 30.52 -56.74
C SER A 832 29.74 30.27 -57.94
N ALA A 833 30.19 30.63 -59.14
CA ALA A 833 29.30 30.91 -60.25
C ALA A 833 28.86 29.67 -61.06
N LYS A 834 27.57 29.64 -61.43
CA LYS A 834 27.13 29.49 -62.83
C LYS A 834 25.64 29.80 -63.00
N ASN A 835 25.34 30.98 -63.55
CA ASN A 835 24.40 31.27 -64.64
C ASN A 835 24.29 32.81 -64.76
N LEU A 836 24.06 33.33 -65.98
CA LEU A 836 23.86 34.76 -66.20
C LEU A 836 22.38 35.09 -66.07
N GLU A 837 22.05 36.15 -65.33
CA GLU A 837 20.74 36.79 -65.41
C GLU A 837 20.83 38.29 -65.10
N VAL A 838 19.77 39.04 -65.41
CA VAL A 838 19.82 40.48 -65.73
C VAL A 838 20.01 41.37 -64.48
N PRO A 839 20.74 42.51 -64.55
CA PRO A 839 20.88 43.43 -63.43
C PRO A 839 19.57 44.10 -63.00
N SER A 840 18.88 43.50 -62.03
CA SER A 840 17.81 44.17 -61.27
C SER A 840 18.38 45.31 -60.42
N PRO A 841 17.66 46.43 -60.25
CA PRO A 841 18.15 47.57 -59.45
C PRO A 841 18.38 47.15 -57.99
N ARG A 842 19.44 47.71 -57.37
CA ARG A 842 19.92 47.39 -56.02
C ARG A 842 18.78 47.33 -54.98
N LYS A 843 18.27 46.12 -54.69
CA LYS A 843 17.77 45.80 -53.36
C LYS A 843 18.97 45.69 -52.42
N THR A 844 19.06 46.60 -51.45
CA THR A 844 19.92 46.43 -50.27
C THR A 844 19.64 45.06 -49.65
N VAL A 845 20.69 44.41 -49.12
CA VAL A 845 20.65 43.05 -48.58
C VAL A 845 19.44 42.86 -47.67
N GLN A 846 18.40 42.18 -48.18
CA GLN A 846 17.31 41.69 -47.33
C GLN A 846 17.87 40.52 -46.52
N SER A 847 18.20 40.80 -45.26
CA SER A 847 18.24 39.79 -44.20
C SER A 847 16.97 38.95 -44.27
N LEU A 848 17.07 37.63 -44.01
CA LEU A 848 15.91 36.73 -44.03
C LEU A 848 14.78 37.33 -43.18
N GLU A 849 13.59 37.44 -43.77
CA GLU A 849 12.54 38.30 -43.20
C GLU A 849 12.08 37.78 -41.83
N PRO A 850 12.13 38.61 -40.76
CA PRO A 850 11.72 38.22 -39.42
C PRO A 850 10.19 38.32 -39.23
N GLY A 851 9.42 37.71 -40.15
CA GLY A 851 7.99 37.97 -40.33
C GLY A 851 7.02 37.20 -39.39
N GLU A 852 7.39 36.00 -38.93
CA GLU A 852 6.44 35.06 -38.26
C GLU A 852 6.76 34.75 -36.79
N PHE A 853 7.45 35.64 -36.07
CA PHE A 853 7.82 35.41 -34.67
C PHE A 853 7.44 36.54 -33.71
N LEU A 854 6.13 36.77 -33.54
CA LEU A 854 5.57 37.67 -32.51
C LEU A 854 5.65 37.11 -31.07
N SER A 855 6.84 36.66 -30.64
CA SER A 855 7.25 36.62 -29.22
C SER A 855 8.71 36.14 -29.07
N GLU A 856 9.64 37.06 -28.76
CA GLU A 856 11.00 36.70 -28.31
C GLU A 856 10.99 36.38 -26.81
N SER A 857 10.69 35.12 -26.47
CA SER A 857 10.70 34.69 -25.06
C SER A 857 12.14 34.60 -24.51
N PRO A 858 12.42 35.03 -23.25
CA PRO A 858 13.76 34.95 -22.65
C PRO A 858 14.40 33.55 -22.73
N ARG A 859 13.60 32.48 -22.60
CA ARG A 859 14.01 31.08 -22.82
C ARG A 859 14.75 30.86 -24.14
N ARG A 860 14.22 31.45 -25.22
CA ARG A 860 14.69 31.26 -26.61
C ARG A 860 15.97 32.05 -26.83
N ASN A 861 15.99 33.29 -26.33
CA ASN A 861 17.15 34.15 -26.42
C ASN A 861 18.34 33.52 -25.67
N TYR A 862 18.13 32.99 -24.45
CA TYR A 862 19.15 32.22 -23.73
C TYR A 862 19.69 31.01 -24.52
N ARG A 863 18.80 30.17 -25.10
CA ARG A 863 19.24 29.03 -25.95
C ARG A 863 20.04 29.46 -27.17
N GLN A 864 19.71 30.61 -27.77
CA GLN A 864 20.39 31.14 -28.95
C GLN A 864 21.73 31.79 -28.58
N GLU A 865 21.81 32.46 -27.42
CA GLU A 865 23.04 33.03 -26.87
C GLU A 865 24.04 31.93 -26.49
N VAL A 866 23.61 30.93 -25.72
CA VAL A 866 24.42 29.73 -25.40
C VAL A 866 24.86 29.00 -26.67
N ALA A 867 23.94 28.76 -27.62
CA ALA A 867 24.30 28.12 -28.90
C ALA A 867 25.33 28.95 -29.68
N LYS A 868 25.17 30.28 -29.72
CA LYS A 868 26.10 31.20 -30.37
C LYS A 868 27.47 31.17 -29.70
N ASN A 869 27.55 31.20 -28.38
CA ASN A 869 28.81 31.20 -27.64
C ASN A 869 29.59 29.92 -27.93
N VAL A 870 28.99 28.75 -27.70
CA VAL A 870 29.61 27.44 -27.99
C VAL A 870 30.04 27.31 -29.46
N LEU A 871 29.20 27.76 -30.42
CA LEU A 871 29.51 27.68 -31.86
C LEU A 871 30.60 28.66 -32.32
N VAL A 872 30.69 29.86 -31.73
CA VAL A 872 31.69 30.89 -32.08
C VAL A 872 33.04 30.58 -31.45
N GLU A 873 33.06 30.11 -30.21
CA GLU A 873 34.28 29.77 -29.50
C GLU A 873 34.91 28.48 -30.04
N HIS A 874 34.11 27.42 -30.19
CA HIS A 874 34.60 26.10 -30.58
C HIS A 874 34.51 25.81 -32.08
N GLU A 875 33.37 26.01 -32.77
CA GLU A 875 33.16 25.37 -34.08
C GLU A 875 33.59 26.16 -35.33
N LEU A 876 33.39 27.48 -35.39
CA LEU A 876 33.63 28.26 -36.61
C LEU A 876 35.09 28.18 -37.11
N LYS A 877 36.06 28.00 -36.20
CA LYS A 877 37.47 27.72 -36.54
C LYS A 877 37.71 26.26 -36.98
N ARG A 878 37.02 25.28 -36.39
CA ARG A 878 37.16 23.84 -36.71
C ARG A 878 36.62 23.52 -38.11
N ALA A 879 35.43 24.06 -38.42
CA ALA A 879 34.64 23.66 -39.58
C ALA A 879 35.28 24.02 -40.92
N SER A 880 36.18 25.00 -40.99
CA SER A 880 36.92 25.32 -42.23
C SER A 880 38.17 24.46 -42.42
N ARG A 881 38.86 24.09 -41.34
CA ARG A 881 40.22 23.55 -41.35
C ARG A 881 40.28 22.04 -41.63
N TRP A 882 39.45 21.22 -40.98
CA TRP A 882 39.56 19.75 -41.05
C TRP A 882 38.62 19.07 -42.06
N ARG A 883 37.86 19.84 -42.86
CA ARG A 883 36.94 19.29 -43.88
C ARG A 883 37.63 18.36 -44.90
N ASN A 884 38.91 18.60 -45.19
CA ASN A 884 39.67 17.87 -46.21
C ASN A 884 40.56 16.76 -45.64
N ILE A 885 40.42 16.41 -44.35
CA ILE A 885 41.29 15.42 -43.68
C ILE A 885 40.66 14.02 -43.75
N ASN A 886 41.49 13.04 -44.14
CA ASN A 886 41.09 11.63 -44.22
C ASN A 886 41.05 10.94 -42.86
N GLU A 887 40.04 10.10 -42.64
CA GLU A 887 39.88 9.30 -41.41
C GLU A 887 41.06 8.34 -41.14
N PRO A 888 41.33 7.95 -39.87
CA PRO A 888 40.62 8.33 -38.63
C PRO A 888 41.02 9.69 -38.05
N LEU A 889 41.92 10.43 -38.70
CA LEU A 889 42.48 11.65 -38.10
C LEU A 889 41.43 12.74 -37.85
N ARG A 890 40.42 12.87 -38.74
CA ARG A 890 39.33 13.83 -38.57
C ARG A 890 38.45 13.45 -37.37
N LEU A 891 38.07 12.17 -37.23
CA LEU A 891 37.36 11.62 -36.09
C LEU A 891 38.14 11.80 -34.76
N MET A 892 39.45 11.52 -34.77
CA MET A 892 40.33 11.72 -33.60
C MET A 892 40.37 13.20 -33.18
N LEU A 893 40.56 14.13 -34.14
CA LEU A 893 40.55 15.57 -33.85
C LEU A 893 39.19 16.06 -33.32
N GLN A 894 38.08 15.48 -33.77
CA GLN A 894 36.73 15.81 -33.28
C GLN A 894 36.44 15.28 -31.87
N ILE A 895 37.04 14.13 -31.49
CA ILE A 895 36.86 13.52 -30.17
C ILE A 895 37.82 14.14 -29.15
N PHE A 896 39.07 14.41 -29.53
CA PHE A 896 40.15 14.77 -28.60
C PHE A 896 40.34 16.28 -28.39
N HIS A 897 39.67 17.14 -29.18
CA HIS A 897 39.95 18.59 -29.18
C HIS A 897 39.92 19.24 -27.80
N ASP A 898 38.80 19.11 -27.10
CA ASP A 898 38.57 19.80 -25.81
C ASP A 898 39.24 19.04 -24.64
N LEU A 899 40.04 18.02 -24.97
CA LEU A 899 40.76 17.15 -24.05
C LEU A 899 42.28 17.25 -24.22
N SER A 900 42.79 17.87 -25.29
CA SER A 900 44.21 17.88 -25.64
C SER A 900 44.60 19.01 -26.61
N ASP A 901 45.58 19.83 -26.22
CA ASP A 901 46.05 21.00 -26.98
C ASP A 901 46.94 20.65 -28.20
N LYS A 902 46.90 19.41 -28.72
CA LYS A 902 47.80 18.94 -29.78
C LYS A 902 47.21 19.09 -31.18
N ASN A 903 48.04 19.61 -32.09
CA ASN A 903 47.69 19.89 -33.49
C ASN A 903 47.52 18.61 -34.35
N GLU A 904 46.96 18.80 -35.56
CA GLU A 904 46.81 17.80 -36.63
C GLU A 904 48.04 16.92 -36.84
N ASP A 905 49.23 17.51 -36.96
CA ASP A 905 50.49 16.80 -37.23
C ASP A 905 50.90 15.85 -36.09
N PHE A 906 50.53 16.18 -34.85
CA PHE A 906 50.78 15.33 -33.69
C PHE A 906 49.94 14.05 -33.80
N TRP A 907 48.63 14.20 -34.07
CA TRP A 907 47.68 13.10 -34.18
C TRP A 907 47.83 12.27 -35.46
N PHE A 908 48.35 12.84 -36.55
CA PHE A 908 48.66 12.10 -37.77
C PHE A 908 49.59 10.90 -37.49
N ARG A 909 50.51 11.02 -36.52
CA ARG A 909 51.43 9.95 -36.13
C ARG A 909 50.74 8.75 -35.47
N ALA A 910 49.55 8.91 -34.89
CA ALA A 910 48.74 7.81 -34.35
C ALA A 910 47.90 7.08 -35.41
N LYS A 911 47.70 7.65 -36.61
CA LYS A 911 46.89 7.04 -37.68
C LYS A 911 47.26 5.59 -38.04
N PRO A 912 48.54 5.18 -38.13
CA PRO A 912 48.91 3.80 -38.50
C PRO A 912 48.46 2.72 -37.51
N TYR A 913 48.11 3.12 -36.28
CA TYR A 913 47.80 2.22 -35.16
C TYR A 913 46.30 1.92 -35.01
N PHE A 914 45.46 2.43 -35.92
CA PHE A 914 44.02 2.21 -35.96
C PHE A 914 43.60 1.50 -37.24
N ALA A 915 42.97 0.33 -37.11
CA ALA A 915 42.39 -0.41 -38.23
C ALA A 915 40.86 -0.20 -38.30
N GLN A 916 40.35 0.13 -39.49
CA GLN A 916 38.91 0.23 -39.72
C GLN A 916 38.28 -1.17 -39.70
N LYS A 917 37.11 -1.30 -39.06
CA LYS A 917 36.29 -2.53 -39.01
C LYS A 917 34.82 -2.17 -39.14
N GLU A 918 34.09 -3.01 -39.86
CA GLU A 918 32.63 -2.91 -40.01
C GLU A 918 31.94 -3.98 -39.17
N TYR A 919 30.84 -3.61 -38.51
CA TYR A 919 30.04 -4.49 -37.66
C TYR A 919 28.56 -4.32 -38.04
N PRO A 920 27.89 -5.34 -38.60
CA PRO A 920 26.47 -5.23 -38.93
C PRO A 920 25.59 -5.18 -37.67
N ALA A 921 24.40 -4.60 -37.81
CA ALA A 921 23.43 -4.45 -36.73
C ALA A 921 23.17 -5.79 -36.00
N GLY A 922 23.10 -5.73 -34.66
CA GLY A 922 22.96 -6.88 -33.77
C GLY A 922 24.28 -7.51 -33.30
N THR A 923 25.42 -7.21 -33.94
CA THR A 923 26.72 -7.82 -33.59
C THR A 923 27.23 -7.34 -32.22
N ILE A 924 27.71 -8.28 -31.39
CA ILE A 924 28.38 -7.97 -30.11
C ILE A 924 29.87 -7.72 -30.38
N LEU A 925 30.38 -6.57 -29.95
CA LEU A 925 31.79 -6.17 -30.12
C LEU A 925 32.68 -6.82 -29.05
N TYR A 926 32.17 -6.94 -27.83
CA TYR A 926 32.75 -7.66 -26.69
C TYR A 926 31.70 -7.80 -25.57
N LYS A 927 31.91 -8.74 -24.64
CA LYS A 927 31.05 -8.98 -23.48
C LYS A 927 31.71 -8.53 -22.17
N ARG A 928 30.87 -8.27 -21.15
CA ARG A 928 31.30 -8.10 -19.75
C ARG A 928 32.17 -9.30 -19.32
N GLY A 929 33.25 -9.03 -18.60
CA GLY A 929 34.18 -10.05 -18.08
C GLY A 929 35.28 -10.51 -19.05
N GLU A 930 35.17 -10.25 -20.36
CA GLU A 930 36.23 -10.56 -21.33
C GLU A 930 37.48 -9.66 -21.12
N PRO A 931 38.70 -10.12 -21.45
CA PRO A 931 39.89 -9.27 -21.37
C PRO A 931 39.83 -8.15 -22.42
N ALA A 932 40.26 -6.94 -22.05
CA ALA A 932 40.19 -5.78 -22.96
C ALA A 932 41.20 -5.90 -24.13
N SER A 933 40.67 -6.26 -25.29
CA SER A 933 41.38 -6.56 -26.54
C SER A 933 41.70 -5.33 -27.41
N GLY A 934 40.92 -4.26 -27.29
CA GLY A 934 41.04 -3.06 -28.12
C GLY A 934 40.25 -1.85 -27.61
N PHE A 935 40.61 -0.67 -28.12
CA PHE A 935 39.95 0.62 -27.95
C PHE A 935 39.34 1.06 -29.28
N TYR A 936 38.13 1.61 -29.26
CA TYR A 936 37.31 1.86 -30.46
C TYR A 936 36.93 3.35 -30.57
N LEU A 937 36.98 3.88 -31.80
CA LEU A 937 36.41 5.18 -32.19
C LEU A 937 35.22 4.91 -33.13
N LEU A 938 34.05 5.51 -32.88
CA LEU A 938 32.83 5.27 -33.66
C LEU A 938 32.67 6.31 -34.78
N GLU A 939 32.99 5.90 -36.02
CA GLU A 939 32.84 6.74 -37.23
C GLU A 939 31.38 6.83 -37.68
N ARG A 940 30.68 5.69 -37.73
CA ARG A 940 29.30 5.61 -38.21
C ARG A 940 28.52 4.51 -37.48
N GLY A 941 27.21 4.66 -37.37
CA GLY A 941 26.30 3.70 -36.75
C GLY A 941 25.82 4.13 -35.36
N GLU A 942 25.55 3.16 -34.49
CA GLU A 942 25.09 3.35 -33.11
C GLU A 942 25.47 2.10 -32.32
N LEU A 943 26.16 2.26 -31.20
CA LEU A 943 26.48 1.18 -30.27
C LEU A 943 25.63 1.33 -29.00
N ARG A 944 25.34 0.23 -28.29
CA ARG A 944 24.76 0.24 -26.94
C ARG A 944 25.69 -0.52 -26.00
N ALA A 945 26.03 0.08 -24.87
CA ALA A 945 26.73 -0.58 -23.78
C ALA A 945 25.73 -0.96 -22.68
N ASP A 946 25.57 -2.25 -22.42
CA ASP A 946 24.72 -2.77 -21.36
C ASP A 946 25.56 -3.13 -20.12
N TYR A 947 25.30 -2.40 -19.05
CA TYR A 947 25.91 -2.52 -17.73
C TYR A 947 24.99 -3.31 -16.80
N GLU A 948 25.61 -4.19 -15.99
CA GLU A 948 24.92 -4.94 -14.95
C GLU A 948 25.43 -4.45 -13.59
N THR A 949 24.55 -3.79 -12.84
CA THR A 949 24.84 -3.25 -11.51
C THR A 949 23.98 -3.98 -10.46
N PRO A 950 24.37 -3.98 -9.17
CA PRO A 950 23.52 -4.52 -8.09
C PRO A 950 22.16 -3.82 -7.92
N GLN A 951 21.93 -2.71 -8.64
CA GLN A 951 20.70 -1.93 -8.63
C GLN A 951 19.83 -2.18 -9.89
N GLY A 952 20.30 -3.01 -10.82
CA GLY A 952 19.62 -3.36 -12.07
C GLY A 952 20.52 -3.23 -13.31
N LYS A 953 19.93 -3.52 -14.49
CA LYS A 953 20.60 -3.33 -15.79
C LYS A 953 20.42 -1.90 -16.27
N LEU A 954 21.50 -1.34 -16.81
CA LEU A 954 21.58 0.03 -17.33
C LEU A 954 22.10 -0.02 -18.77
N SER A 955 21.44 0.68 -19.68
CA SER A 955 21.87 0.78 -21.08
C SER A 955 22.33 2.20 -21.41
N GLU A 956 23.52 2.32 -21.97
CA GLU A 956 24.15 3.57 -22.43
C GLU A 956 24.23 3.56 -23.97
N PRO A 957 23.42 4.39 -24.68
CA PRO A 957 23.58 4.58 -26.11
C PRO A 957 24.85 5.37 -26.43
N ILE A 958 25.68 4.86 -27.33
CA ILE A 958 26.96 5.44 -27.74
C ILE A 958 26.85 5.84 -29.21
N VAL A 959 26.89 7.16 -29.46
CA VAL A 959 26.65 7.73 -30.79
C VAL A 959 27.93 8.16 -31.52
N GLN A 960 27.79 8.48 -32.80
CA GLN A 960 28.88 8.77 -33.74
C GLN A 960 29.73 9.96 -33.28
N GLY A 961 31.04 9.91 -33.54
CA GLY A 961 31.97 10.93 -33.05
C GLY A 961 32.28 10.82 -31.55
N THR A 962 32.29 9.59 -31.02
CA THR A 962 32.68 9.26 -29.63
C THR A 962 33.52 7.98 -29.56
N THR A 963 33.94 7.58 -28.35
CA THR A 963 34.80 6.41 -28.09
C THR A 963 34.05 5.25 -27.42
N CYS A 964 34.66 4.06 -27.43
CA CYS A 964 34.17 2.92 -26.68
C CYS A 964 35.33 2.03 -26.16
N GLY A 965 35.12 1.43 -24.99
CA GLY A 965 36.02 0.43 -24.39
C GLY A 965 37.29 0.98 -23.73
N GLU A 966 37.36 2.29 -23.49
CA GLU A 966 38.54 3.04 -23.04
C GLU A 966 39.11 2.55 -21.70
N LEU A 967 38.38 2.70 -20.59
CA LEU A 967 38.90 2.40 -19.26
C LEU A 967 39.46 0.97 -19.16
N PRO A 968 38.72 -0.11 -19.50
CA PRO A 968 39.26 -1.46 -19.42
C PRO A 968 40.51 -1.70 -20.26
N PHE A 969 40.61 -1.05 -21.43
CA PHE A 969 41.76 -1.21 -22.31
C PHE A 969 43.02 -0.59 -21.71
N PHE A 970 42.95 0.68 -21.28
CA PHE A 970 44.10 1.41 -20.76
C PHE A 970 44.49 0.99 -19.33
N SER A 971 43.54 0.59 -18.48
CA SER A 971 43.81 0.02 -17.15
C SER A 971 44.21 -1.46 -17.18
N GLN A 972 44.13 -2.11 -18.34
CA GLN A 972 44.33 -3.56 -18.54
C GLN A 972 43.35 -4.46 -17.76
N THR A 973 42.20 -3.95 -17.32
CA THR A 973 41.16 -4.74 -16.64
C THR A 973 40.20 -5.44 -17.62
N ASN A 974 39.35 -6.32 -17.09
CA ASN A 974 38.29 -6.95 -17.89
C ASN A 974 37.18 -5.94 -18.25
N ARG A 975 36.46 -6.21 -19.34
CA ARG A 975 35.36 -5.37 -19.84
C ARG A 975 34.26 -5.23 -18.78
N THR A 976 33.86 -3.99 -18.50
CA THR A 976 32.84 -3.64 -17.48
C THR A 976 31.40 -3.76 -17.98
N ALA A 977 31.19 -3.77 -19.29
CA ALA A 977 29.88 -3.87 -19.94
C ALA A 977 29.96 -4.75 -21.19
N THR A 978 28.79 -5.23 -21.65
CA THR A 978 28.64 -5.87 -22.96
C THR A 978 28.26 -4.80 -23.99
N VAL A 979 28.92 -4.77 -25.14
CA VAL A 979 28.67 -3.75 -26.18
C VAL A 979 28.16 -4.39 -27.47
N GLN A 980 27.04 -3.88 -27.98
CA GLN A 980 26.36 -4.35 -29.17
C GLN A 980 26.17 -3.22 -30.20
N ALA A 981 26.33 -3.52 -31.48
CA ALA A 981 25.91 -2.64 -32.57
C ALA A 981 24.38 -2.63 -32.70
N VAL A 982 23.76 -1.46 -32.55
CA VAL A 982 22.31 -1.25 -32.73
C VAL A 982 21.97 -1.03 -34.20
N ARG A 983 22.86 -0.35 -34.92
CA ARG A 983 22.83 -0.11 -36.37
C ARG A 983 24.13 -0.60 -36.99
N ASP A 984 24.19 -0.65 -38.32
CA ASP A 984 25.44 -0.97 -39.02
C ASP A 984 26.54 0.06 -38.66
N CYS A 985 27.64 -0.44 -38.12
CA CYS A 985 28.69 0.33 -37.49
C CYS A 985 30.00 0.29 -38.27
N VAL A 986 30.63 1.45 -38.44
CA VAL A 986 32.02 1.58 -38.88
C VAL A 986 32.81 2.13 -37.69
N VAL A 987 33.84 1.40 -37.28
CA VAL A 987 34.68 1.76 -36.12
C VAL A 987 36.16 1.65 -36.48
N TRP A 988 36.97 2.51 -35.86
CA TRP A 988 38.42 2.42 -35.92
C TRP A 988 38.94 1.82 -34.62
N VAL A 989 39.70 0.73 -34.72
CA VAL A 989 40.14 -0.08 -33.57
C VAL A 989 41.65 -0.04 -33.44
N MET A 990 42.14 0.36 -32.28
CA MET A 990 43.51 0.13 -31.84
C MET A 990 43.51 -1.11 -30.94
N ASP A 991 44.30 -2.13 -31.31
CA ASP A 991 44.47 -3.35 -30.52
C ASP A 991 45.69 -3.30 -29.59
N ARG A 992 45.87 -4.34 -28.76
CA ARG A 992 47.01 -4.42 -27.83
C ARG A 992 48.37 -4.39 -28.50
N GLU A 993 48.51 -4.99 -29.70
CA GLU A 993 49.78 -4.96 -30.42
C GLU A 993 50.10 -3.55 -30.94
N SER A 994 49.10 -2.86 -31.49
CA SER A 994 49.24 -1.50 -32.00
C SER A 994 49.52 -0.52 -30.85
N TRP A 995 48.89 -0.70 -29.70
CA TRP A 995 49.16 0.08 -28.49
C TRP A 995 50.58 -0.13 -27.95
N GLU A 996 51.09 -1.37 -27.96
CA GLU A 996 52.47 -1.66 -27.54
C GLU A 996 53.50 -1.10 -28.54
N LYS A 997 53.24 -1.18 -29.85
CA LYS A 997 54.07 -0.54 -30.89
C LYS A 997 54.08 0.98 -30.72
N LEU A 998 52.91 1.61 -30.49
CA LEU A 998 52.80 3.05 -30.21
C LEU A 998 53.63 3.47 -28.98
N ARG A 999 53.64 2.65 -27.93
CA ARG A 999 54.46 2.87 -26.71
C ARG A 999 55.96 2.88 -27.02
N GLN A 1000 56.43 2.01 -27.91
CA GLN A 1000 57.84 1.86 -28.26
C GLN A 1000 58.30 2.88 -29.32
N GLU A 1001 57.46 3.18 -30.31
CA GLU A 1001 57.80 4.02 -31.45
C GLU A 1001 57.47 5.51 -31.24
N GLN A 1002 56.39 5.84 -30.51
CA GLN A 1002 55.83 7.20 -30.38
C GLN A 1002 55.33 7.47 -28.94
N ASN A 1003 56.23 7.33 -27.95
CA ASN A 1003 55.91 7.44 -26.53
C ASN A 1003 55.19 8.77 -26.13
N ASP A 1004 55.42 9.88 -26.83
CA ASP A 1004 54.72 11.14 -26.55
C ASP A 1004 53.23 11.09 -26.95
N VAL A 1005 52.91 10.43 -28.07
CA VAL A 1005 51.52 10.18 -28.51
C VAL A 1005 50.83 9.17 -27.61
N TYR A 1006 51.56 8.14 -27.15
CA TYR A 1006 51.09 7.17 -26.15
C TYR A 1006 50.69 7.86 -24.82
N GLN A 1007 51.52 8.76 -24.30
CA GLN A 1007 51.24 9.48 -23.04
C GLN A 1007 50.02 10.41 -23.17
N GLU A 1008 49.89 11.11 -24.30
CA GLU A 1008 48.76 12.00 -24.56
C GLU A 1008 47.44 11.21 -24.69
N LEU A 1009 47.43 10.10 -25.43
CA LEU A 1009 46.24 9.26 -25.60
C LEU A 1009 45.79 8.62 -24.27
N LEU A 1010 46.74 8.25 -23.41
CA LEU A 1010 46.45 7.79 -22.04
C LEU A 1010 45.80 8.91 -21.21
N SER A 1011 46.35 10.13 -21.25
CA SER A 1011 45.79 11.30 -20.54
C SER A 1011 44.35 11.59 -20.96
N ILE A 1012 44.07 11.61 -22.27
CA ILE A 1012 42.73 11.78 -22.84
C ILE A 1012 41.77 10.69 -22.37
N SER A 1013 42.21 9.43 -22.33
CA SER A 1013 41.36 8.32 -21.89
C SER A 1013 40.88 8.46 -20.44
N LEU A 1014 41.72 9.03 -19.57
CA LEU A 1014 41.39 9.30 -18.17
C LEU A 1014 40.39 10.46 -18.05
N LYS A 1015 40.52 11.52 -18.86
CA LYS A 1015 39.54 12.61 -18.93
C LYS A 1015 38.15 12.10 -19.38
N LEU A 1016 38.09 11.39 -20.51
CA LEU A 1016 36.87 10.76 -21.05
C LEU A 1016 36.20 9.81 -20.06
N THR A 1017 37.00 9.08 -19.27
CA THR A 1017 36.50 8.18 -18.23
C THR A 1017 35.90 8.96 -17.06
N THR A 1018 36.52 10.09 -16.68
CA THR A 1018 36.08 10.92 -15.54
C THR A 1018 34.74 11.59 -15.81
N GLU A 1019 34.59 12.20 -17.00
CA GLU A 1019 33.32 12.80 -17.45
C GLU A 1019 32.18 11.77 -17.47
N ARG A 1020 32.44 10.60 -18.08
CA ARG A 1020 31.49 9.49 -18.15
C ARG A 1020 31.12 8.92 -16.78
N MET A 1021 32.09 8.78 -15.89
CA MET A 1021 31.85 8.28 -14.52
C MET A 1021 31.01 9.27 -13.72
N ASN A 1022 31.20 10.57 -13.89
CA ASN A 1022 30.35 11.60 -13.27
C ASN A 1022 28.91 11.52 -13.79
N ALA A 1023 28.69 11.49 -15.11
CA ALA A 1023 27.35 11.37 -15.68
C ALA A 1023 26.64 10.08 -15.23
N MET A 1024 27.34 8.94 -15.28
CA MET A 1024 26.81 7.66 -14.83
C MET A 1024 26.46 7.67 -13.33
N THR A 1025 27.30 8.28 -12.49
CA THR A 1025 27.07 8.42 -11.04
C THR A 1025 25.90 9.36 -10.75
N ASN A 1026 25.81 10.49 -11.42
CA ASN A 1026 24.73 11.47 -11.23
C ASN A 1026 23.37 10.87 -11.58
N TYR A 1027 23.22 10.23 -12.75
CA TYR A 1027 21.96 9.58 -13.10
C TYR A 1027 21.65 8.38 -12.20
N THR A 1028 22.63 7.54 -11.82
CA THR A 1028 22.33 6.41 -10.90
C THR A 1028 21.93 6.88 -9.51
N LEU A 1029 22.57 7.92 -8.97
CA LEU A 1029 22.13 8.59 -7.74
C LEU A 1029 20.72 9.19 -7.90
N ALA A 1030 20.43 9.87 -9.01
CA ALA A 1030 19.12 10.43 -9.27
C ALA A 1030 18.04 9.35 -9.46
N ASN A 1031 18.39 8.17 -9.99
CA ASN A 1031 17.46 7.07 -10.23
C ASN A 1031 17.14 6.25 -8.98
N ALA A 1032 18.14 6.03 -8.10
CA ALA A 1032 17.97 5.35 -6.82
C ALA A 1032 17.26 6.22 -5.76
N ASN A 1033 17.36 7.55 -5.89
CA ASN A 1033 16.57 8.52 -5.14
C ASN A 1033 15.20 8.80 -5.77
#